data_AF-A0A507CWD4-F1
#
_entry.id   AF-A0A507CWD4-F1
#
_cell.length_a   1.000
_cell.length_b   1.000
_cell.length_c   1.000
_cell.angle_alpha   90.00
_cell.angle_beta   90.00
_cell.angle_gamma   90.00
#
_symmetry.space_group_name_H-M   'P 1'
#
loop_
_entity.id
_entity.type
_entity.pdbx_description
1 polymer ?
#
loop_
_entity_poly.entity_id
_entity_poly.type
_entity_poly.pdbx_seq_one_letter_code
_entity_poly.pdbx_strand_id
1 'polypeptide(L)'
;MPPRKKTRAHPAEKTAPTTATHNASESPSAHIFQATRFVFASNVDNAADLKKSVASAAGKVYASLAKNATHLVATPHDISNPTALVRKAQERSDIAIVSPQFITDSLKHHKLLLPNDYAVSPLAAAPSSTPLPPPAVAVATNHAIPAGPARKRKAGKEPRDDPQDGINAAKEMPNIIKYIKKGSAVVDPQVPSSNKFHVHELTDGTVYDCMLNQSEIASNSNKFYVIQLLKSDSANDYACWTRWGRVGYSGQNSMEHHGSNLDAAVSAFEKKFKDKTKNDWVDRTNFVKYSGKYHLIERDLGNDDDADNPAAASSSPSKTKEPVKTPDSKLDPPLQRLINLIYDTDMYAKQMSEIGYDANKMPLGKLTKSMIQQGYNYLKQIAQELQKTNPNQTAIKRSSSDFYTVIPHDFGFKVPPVINTKAILKAKLEMCEILSDIQIATTILKNNGNEVTENPLDANYHSLKTELNPIDTNSHEFKLIEDYVKNTHGATHGEYVLQVEDVFEVKKEEEHKRFRNLHNRQLLWHGSRLTNWVGILSQSLRIAPPEAPVTGYMFGKGVYFADIVSKSANYCFTNSRDNTGLLLLCEVALGDENHLIHADYDAQKKLGNKHSTKGVGRVRPNPDEAMVLQDGVKVPCGKAIELKSDQDLLLQYSEFIVYDVNQIKMRYLIRCKFNYRK
;
A
#
# COMPACT_ATOMS: atom_id res chain seq x y z
N MET A 1 -9.98 -57.39 -25.28
CA MET A 1 -10.04 -57.20 -26.75
C MET A 1 -11.44 -56.69 -27.14
N PRO A 2 -11.63 -56.08 -28.33
CA PRO A 2 -12.90 -55.45 -28.76
C PRO A 2 -13.82 -56.43 -29.54
N PRO A 3 -15.03 -55.99 -29.95
CA PRO A 3 -15.19 -55.49 -31.32
C PRO A 3 -15.85 -54.08 -31.38
N ARG A 4 -15.66 -53.17 -32.35
CA ARG A 4 -15.38 -53.15 -33.82
C ARG A 4 -16.59 -53.04 -34.79
N LYS A 5 -17.24 -51.86 -34.76
CA LYS A 5 -17.35 -50.83 -35.85
C LYS A 5 -17.82 -51.20 -37.30
N LYS A 6 -18.57 -50.24 -37.91
CA LYS A 6 -18.99 -50.07 -39.34
C LYS A 6 -20.28 -50.84 -39.75
N THR A 7 -21.14 -50.42 -40.69
CA THR A 7 -21.20 -49.33 -41.72
C THR A 7 -22.71 -48.95 -41.97
N ARG A 8 -23.22 -47.99 -42.78
CA ARG A 8 -22.79 -46.99 -43.79
C ARG A 8 -23.83 -45.83 -43.87
N ALA A 9 -23.52 -44.71 -44.53
CA ALA A 9 -24.46 -43.62 -44.91
C ALA A 9 -25.23 -43.92 -46.24
N HIS A 10 -26.13 -43.12 -46.83
CA HIS A 10 -26.52 -41.68 -46.80
C HIS A 10 -27.98 -41.54 -47.41
N PRO A 11 -28.59 -40.38 -47.79
CA PRO A 11 -28.11 -38.99 -47.94
C PRO A 11 -29.03 -37.84 -47.41
N ALA A 12 -28.54 -36.60 -47.61
CA ALA A 12 -29.26 -35.34 -47.92
C ALA A 12 -30.27 -34.69 -46.94
N GLU A 13 -29.80 -33.55 -46.43
CA GLU A 13 -30.44 -32.43 -45.73
C GLU A 13 -31.84 -31.96 -46.22
N LYS A 14 -32.69 -31.62 -45.24
CA LYS A 14 -33.48 -30.37 -45.22
C LYS A 14 -33.50 -29.83 -43.79
N THR A 15 -32.97 -28.63 -43.56
CA THR A 15 -32.99 -27.95 -42.25
C THR A 15 -33.87 -26.70 -42.30
N ALA A 16 -34.89 -26.66 -41.43
CA ALA A 16 -35.72 -25.47 -41.18
C ALA A 16 -35.24 -24.77 -39.89
N PRO A 17 -35.45 -23.45 -39.73
CA PRO A 17 -34.66 -22.65 -38.79
C PRO A 17 -35.12 -22.74 -37.33
N THR A 18 -34.15 -22.60 -36.43
CA THR A 18 -34.35 -22.47 -34.98
C THR A 18 -35.00 -21.13 -34.63
N THR A 19 -35.99 -21.13 -33.74
CA THR A 19 -36.63 -19.91 -33.23
C THR A 19 -35.72 -19.21 -32.21
N ALA A 20 -34.96 -18.21 -32.66
CA ALA A 20 -34.31 -17.24 -31.78
C ALA A 20 -35.29 -16.13 -31.40
N THR A 21 -35.33 -15.75 -30.12
CA THR A 21 -36.14 -14.61 -29.63
C THR A 21 -35.59 -13.28 -30.16
N HIS A 22 -36.48 -12.33 -30.47
CA HIS A 22 -36.13 -11.06 -31.11
C HIS A 22 -35.09 -10.24 -30.32
N ASN A 23 -33.93 -10.01 -30.91
CA ASN A 23 -33.12 -8.83 -30.61
C ASN A 23 -33.82 -7.59 -31.19
N ALA A 24 -33.79 -6.48 -30.44
CA ALA A 24 -34.07 -5.17 -31.01
C ALA A 24 -32.97 -4.79 -32.01
N SER A 25 -33.33 -4.15 -33.12
CA SER A 25 -32.37 -3.74 -34.16
C SER A 25 -31.62 -2.47 -33.75
N GLU A 26 -30.42 -2.63 -33.20
CA GLU A 26 -29.47 -1.50 -33.09
C GLU A 26 -29.10 -1.02 -34.50
N SER A 27 -29.08 0.31 -34.69
CA SER A 27 -28.79 0.91 -36.00
C SER A 27 -27.29 0.81 -36.35
N PRO A 28 -26.91 0.53 -37.61
CA PRO A 28 -25.52 0.32 -38.01
C PRO A 28 -24.63 1.59 -37.95
N SER A 29 -25.15 2.73 -37.51
CA SER A 29 -24.42 4.00 -37.35
C SER A 29 -23.65 4.12 -36.03
N ALA A 30 -23.91 3.26 -35.03
CA ALA A 30 -23.39 3.41 -33.66
C ALA A 30 -21.88 3.09 -33.49
N HIS A 31 -21.17 2.63 -34.52
CA HIS A 31 -19.82 2.06 -34.40
C HIS A 31 -18.78 2.65 -35.39
N ILE A 32 -19.05 3.82 -35.99
CA ILE A 32 -18.16 4.41 -37.01
C ILE A 32 -16.71 4.63 -36.57
N PHE A 33 -16.44 4.74 -35.25
CA PHE A 33 -15.10 4.96 -34.70
C PHE A 33 -14.50 3.71 -34.02
N GLN A 34 -15.13 2.54 -34.08
CA GLN A 34 -14.74 1.33 -33.32
C GLN A 34 -13.25 0.91 -33.46
N ALA A 35 -12.65 1.09 -34.65
CA ALA A 35 -11.24 0.78 -34.90
C ALA A 35 -10.27 1.91 -34.50
N THR A 36 -10.79 3.13 -34.28
CA THR A 36 -10.04 4.37 -34.13
C THR A 36 -9.74 4.71 -32.66
N ARG A 37 -8.61 5.38 -32.48
CA ARG A 37 -8.05 5.79 -31.19
C ARG A 37 -7.53 7.21 -31.32
N PHE A 38 -8.23 8.14 -30.67
CA PHE A 38 -8.04 9.58 -30.77
C PHE A 38 -7.24 10.13 -29.59
N VAL A 39 -6.41 11.12 -29.87
CA VAL A 39 -5.86 12.08 -28.89
C VAL A 39 -6.24 13.48 -29.37
N PHE A 40 -6.35 14.44 -28.46
CA PHE A 40 -6.73 15.83 -28.76
C PHE A 40 -5.61 16.77 -28.37
N ALA A 41 -5.28 17.73 -29.23
CA ALA A 41 -4.39 18.84 -28.92
C ALA A 41 -5.08 19.87 -27.99
N SER A 42 -4.28 20.75 -27.39
CA SER A 42 -4.72 21.62 -26.29
C SER A 42 -5.72 22.70 -26.73
N ASN A 43 -5.63 23.18 -27.97
CA ASN A 43 -6.45 24.31 -28.45
C ASN A 43 -7.69 23.87 -29.25
N VAL A 44 -8.16 22.62 -29.07
CA VAL A 44 -9.38 22.12 -29.73
C VAL A 44 -10.63 22.58 -28.99
N ASP A 45 -11.37 23.51 -29.60
CA ASP A 45 -12.68 23.96 -29.12
C ASP A 45 -13.65 22.79 -28.92
N ASN A 46 -14.49 22.87 -27.88
CA ASN A 46 -15.49 21.86 -27.52
C ASN A 46 -14.95 20.42 -27.41
N ALA A 47 -13.64 20.25 -27.12
CA ALA A 47 -13.01 18.94 -27.00
C ALA A 47 -13.72 18.00 -26.01
N ALA A 48 -14.36 18.50 -24.96
CA ALA A 48 -15.14 17.67 -24.03
C ALA A 48 -16.29 16.94 -24.73
N ASP A 49 -17.07 17.62 -25.56
CA ASP A 49 -18.23 17.05 -26.25
C ASP A 49 -17.83 16.27 -27.50
N LEU A 50 -16.76 16.68 -28.19
CA LEU A 50 -16.14 15.84 -29.23
C LEU A 50 -15.65 14.50 -28.66
N LYS A 51 -15.05 14.48 -27.46
CA LYS A 51 -14.63 13.25 -26.77
C LYS A 51 -15.82 12.36 -26.38
N LYS A 52 -16.92 12.94 -25.87
CA LYS A 52 -18.19 12.21 -25.64
C LYS A 52 -18.72 11.60 -26.95
N SER A 53 -18.72 12.38 -28.03
CA SER A 53 -19.24 11.99 -29.34
C SER A 53 -18.43 10.85 -29.99
N VAL A 54 -17.10 10.88 -29.82
CA VAL A 54 -16.20 9.78 -30.20
C VAL A 54 -16.53 8.51 -29.41
N ALA A 55 -16.73 8.63 -28.09
CA ALA A 55 -17.04 7.48 -27.23
C ALA A 55 -18.42 6.87 -27.54
N SER A 56 -19.45 7.69 -27.78
CA SER A 56 -20.79 7.20 -28.16
C SER A 56 -20.83 6.48 -29.52
N ALA A 57 -19.84 6.72 -30.39
CA ALA A 57 -19.65 6.01 -31.65
C ALA A 57 -18.57 4.91 -31.58
N ALA A 58 -18.33 4.37 -30.38
CA ALA A 58 -17.38 3.30 -30.03
C ALA A 58 -15.89 3.59 -30.24
N GLY A 59 -15.49 4.83 -30.51
CA GLY A 59 -14.09 5.25 -30.56
C GLY A 59 -13.46 5.39 -29.18
N LYS A 60 -12.13 5.24 -29.10
CA LYS A 60 -11.40 5.38 -27.83
C LYS A 60 -10.62 6.69 -27.76
N VAL A 61 -10.81 7.44 -26.69
CA VAL A 61 -10.06 8.67 -26.38
C VAL A 61 -8.93 8.33 -25.41
N TYR A 62 -7.73 8.86 -25.65
CA TYR A 62 -6.58 8.75 -24.75
C TYR A 62 -6.06 10.13 -24.35
N ALA A 63 -5.55 10.25 -23.12
CA ALA A 63 -4.95 11.48 -22.61
C ALA A 63 -3.55 11.77 -23.18
N SER A 64 -2.89 10.78 -23.79
CA SER A 64 -1.54 10.92 -24.34
C SER A 64 -1.31 10.02 -25.57
N LEU A 65 -0.25 10.31 -26.33
CA LEU A 65 0.08 9.62 -27.58
C LEU A 65 0.68 8.23 -27.33
N ALA A 66 -0.20 7.27 -27.05
CA ALA A 66 0.10 5.86 -26.90
C ALA A 66 0.56 5.21 -28.22
N LYS A 67 1.23 4.04 -28.15
CA LYS A 67 1.71 3.32 -29.33
C LYS A 67 0.59 2.96 -30.32
N ASN A 68 -0.63 2.73 -29.85
CA ASN A 68 -1.79 2.38 -30.66
C ASN A 68 -2.70 3.56 -31.04
N ALA A 69 -2.33 4.80 -30.71
CA ALA A 69 -3.04 6.00 -31.18
C ALA A 69 -3.04 6.04 -32.72
N THR A 70 -4.13 6.53 -33.31
CA THR A 70 -4.35 6.50 -34.77
C THR A 70 -4.67 7.89 -35.35
N HIS A 71 -5.25 8.76 -34.53
CA HIS A 71 -5.69 10.10 -34.93
C HIS A 71 -5.29 11.10 -33.85
N LEU A 72 -4.74 12.25 -34.25
CA LEU A 72 -4.62 13.45 -33.43
C LEU A 72 -5.60 14.49 -33.97
N VAL A 73 -6.53 14.93 -33.13
CA VAL A 73 -7.39 16.09 -33.42
C VAL A 73 -6.63 17.35 -33.06
N ALA A 74 -6.46 18.27 -34.02
CA ALA A 74 -5.68 19.49 -33.86
C ALA A 74 -6.28 20.68 -34.62
N THR A 75 -5.94 21.90 -34.21
CA THR A 75 -6.25 23.13 -34.95
C THR A 75 -5.04 23.61 -35.75
N PRO A 76 -5.21 24.50 -36.75
CA PRO A 76 -4.08 25.15 -37.41
C PRO A 76 -3.14 25.90 -36.45
N HIS A 77 -3.65 26.39 -35.32
CA HIS A 77 -2.84 26.98 -34.25
C HIS A 77 -1.95 25.93 -33.56
N ASP A 78 -2.48 24.74 -33.24
CA ASP A 78 -1.69 23.64 -32.66
C ASP A 78 -0.56 23.18 -33.61
N ILE A 79 -0.79 23.20 -34.93
CA ILE A 79 0.23 22.85 -35.93
C ILE A 79 1.30 23.96 -36.07
N SER A 80 0.88 25.22 -35.92
CA SER A 80 1.77 26.38 -36.03
C SER A 80 2.62 26.62 -34.77
N ASN A 81 2.10 26.23 -33.60
CA ASN A 81 2.78 26.31 -32.29
C ASN A 81 2.84 24.92 -31.63
N PRO A 82 3.64 23.97 -32.16
CA PRO A 82 3.48 22.56 -31.85
C PRO A 82 3.99 22.19 -30.46
N THR A 83 3.05 21.82 -29.60
CA THR A 83 3.30 21.23 -28.27
C THR A 83 4.08 19.92 -28.39
N ALA A 84 4.60 19.39 -27.27
CA ALA A 84 5.29 18.10 -27.26
C ALA A 84 4.41 16.94 -27.78
N LEU A 85 3.09 17.04 -27.59
CA LEU A 85 2.10 16.10 -28.15
C LEU A 85 2.04 16.19 -29.68
N VAL A 86 1.96 17.41 -30.23
CA VAL A 86 1.86 17.64 -31.68
C VAL A 86 3.15 17.22 -32.39
N ARG A 87 4.32 17.59 -31.87
CA ARG A 87 5.62 17.18 -32.43
C ARG A 87 5.76 15.65 -32.51
N LYS A 88 5.43 14.95 -31.41
CA LYS A 88 5.48 13.48 -31.35
C LYS A 88 4.46 12.78 -32.28
N ALA A 89 3.43 13.50 -32.74
CA ALA A 89 2.52 13.02 -33.78
C ALA A 89 3.02 13.34 -35.20
N GLN A 90 3.63 14.51 -35.42
CA GLN A 90 4.29 14.86 -36.69
C GLN A 90 5.49 13.93 -37.00
N GLU A 91 6.16 13.42 -35.97
CA GLU A 91 7.21 12.40 -36.06
C GLU A 91 6.68 10.98 -36.42
N ARG A 92 5.36 10.77 -36.52
CA ARG A 92 4.72 9.46 -36.68
C ARG A 92 3.89 9.37 -37.97
N SER A 93 4.39 8.62 -38.95
CA SER A 93 3.67 8.32 -40.20
C SER A 93 2.46 7.39 -40.03
N ASP A 94 2.22 6.83 -38.85
CA ASP A 94 1.09 5.95 -38.53
C ASP A 94 -0.06 6.67 -37.79
N ILE A 95 -0.01 8.01 -37.69
CA ILE A 95 -1.07 8.84 -37.10
C ILE A 95 -1.57 9.87 -38.11
N ALA A 96 -2.89 9.91 -38.33
CA ALA A 96 -3.53 10.99 -39.07
C ALA A 96 -3.73 12.23 -38.19
N ILE A 97 -3.29 13.40 -38.64
CA ILE A 97 -3.51 14.68 -37.95
C ILE A 97 -4.69 15.39 -38.63
N VAL A 98 -5.84 15.43 -37.94
CA VAL A 98 -7.13 15.84 -38.50
C VAL A 98 -7.74 17.03 -37.77
N SER A 99 -8.54 17.82 -38.48
CA SER A 99 -9.32 18.89 -37.89
C SER A 99 -10.50 18.36 -37.07
N PRO A 100 -11.10 19.17 -36.16
CA PRO A 100 -12.28 18.75 -35.40
C PRO A 100 -13.48 18.35 -36.27
N GLN A 101 -13.60 18.91 -37.48
CA GLN A 101 -14.68 18.62 -38.43
C GLN A 101 -14.69 17.15 -38.88
N PHE A 102 -13.55 16.45 -38.85
CA PHE A 102 -13.47 15.02 -39.16
C PHE A 102 -14.45 14.19 -38.30
N ILE A 103 -14.58 14.55 -37.02
CA ILE A 103 -15.47 13.87 -36.07
C ILE A 103 -16.93 14.22 -36.36
N THR A 104 -17.25 15.51 -36.48
CA THR A 104 -18.64 15.98 -36.69
C THR A 104 -19.21 15.46 -38.01
N ASP A 105 -18.41 15.47 -39.07
CA ASP A 105 -18.88 15.09 -40.40
C ASP A 105 -18.96 13.58 -40.55
N SER A 106 -18.04 12.80 -39.97
CA SER A 106 -18.15 11.34 -39.95
C SER A 106 -19.42 10.88 -39.20
N LEU A 107 -19.77 11.56 -38.10
CA LEU A 107 -21.02 11.32 -37.36
C LEU A 107 -22.25 11.69 -38.21
N LYS A 108 -22.25 12.89 -38.81
CA LYS A 108 -23.33 13.43 -39.66
C LYS A 108 -23.60 12.58 -40.91
N HIS A 109 -22.54 12.02 -41.51
CA HIS A 109 -22.63 11.15 -42.69
C HIS A 109 -22.70 9.65 -42.34
N HIS A 110 -22.78 9.31 -41.05
CA HIS A 110 -22.88 7.94 -40.51
C HIS A 110 -21.81 6.97 -41.06
N LYS A 111 -20.61 7.49 -41.36
CA LYS A 111 -19.51 6.77 -41.99
C LYS A 111 -18.19 7.39 -41.58
N LEU A 112 -17.17 6.58 -41.30
CA LEU A 112 -15.79 7.06 -41.17
C LEU A 112 -15.32 7.68 -42.51
N LEU A 113 -15.06 8.98 -42.51
CA LEU A 113 -14.53 9.71 -43.67
C LEU A 113 -13.01 9.48 -43.82
N LEU A 114 -12.42 9.94 -44.93
CA LEU A 114 -10.98 9.79 -45.15
C LEU A 114 -10.23 10.88 -44.35
N PRO A 115 -9.25 10.53 -43.49
CA PRO A 115 -8.54 11.52 -42.68
C PRO A 115 -7.80 12.59 -43.50
N ASN A 116 -7.36 12.25 -44.72
CA ASN A 116 -6.67 13.18 -45.62
C ASN A 116 -7.55 14.36 -46.05
N ASP A 117 -8.87 14.17 -46.16
CA ASP A 117 -9.82 15.23 -46.54
C ASP A 117 -9.96 16.30 -45.44
N TYR A 118 -9.46 16.00 -44.23
CA TYR A 118 -9.51 16.82 -43.03
C TYR A 118 -8.11 17.14 -42.47
N ALA A 119 -7.06 16.98 -43.29
CA ALA A 119 -5.67 17.17 -42.84
C ALA A 119 -5.36 18.63 -42.49
N VAL A 120 -4.70 18.86 -41.35
CA VAL A 120 -4.46 20.21 -40.82
C VAL A 120 -3.14 20.80 -41.32
N SER A 121 -3.23 21.72 -42.27
CA SER A 121 -2.08 22.52 -42.74
C SER A 121 -1.88 23.80 -41.92
N PRO A 122 -0.64 24.29 -41.74
CA PRO A 122 -0.40 25.66 -41.29
C PRO A 122 -0.92 26.64 -42.36
N LEU A 123 -1.62 27.70 -41.94
CA LEU A 123 -2.22 28.63 -42.89
C LEU A 123 -1.16 29.56 -43.52
N ALA A 124 -1.16 29.68 -44.85
CA ALA A 124 -0.25 30.57 -45.55
C ALA A 124 -0.65 32.04 -45.37
N ALA A 125 0.30 32.88 -44.93
CA ALA A 125 0.14 34.33 -44.85
C ALA A 125 0.56 35.01 -46.17
N ALA A 126 -0.04 36.17 -46.46
CA ALA A 126 0.29 36.99 -47.63
C ALA A 126 0.08 38.48 -47.34
N PRO A 127 0.81 39.39 -48.01
CA PRO A 127 2.26 39.31 -48.26
C PRO A 127 2.99 40.67 -48.06
N SER A 128 4.34 40.63 -48.21
CA SER A 128 5.27 41.79 -48.33
C SER A 128 5.60 42.58 -47.03
N SER A 129 6.79 43.15 -46.81
CA SER A 129 8.02 43.24 -47.65
C SER A 129 9.33 43.30 -46.82
N THR A 130 10.35 42.52 -47.25
CA THR A 130 11.84 42.76 -47.30
C THR A 130 12.55 43.88 -46.49
N PRO A 131 13.88 43.77 -46.19
CA PRO A 131 14.79 42.59 -46.16
C PRO A 131 15.81 42.53 -44.97
N LEU A 132 16.63 41.46 -44.91
CA LEU A 132 17.83 41.30 -44.07
C LEU A 132 19.09 41.97 -44.67
N PRO A 133 20.16 42.25 -43.89
CA PRO A 133 21.38 41.40 -43.93
C PRO A 133 22.11 41.31 -42.54
N PRO A 134 23.40 40.89 -42.42
CA PRO A 134 23.83 39.48 -42.31
C PRO A 134 24.69 39.16 -41.05
N PRO A 135 25.08 37.90 -40.78
CA PRO A 135 25.79 37.49 -39.55
C PRO A 135 27.33 37.55 -39.64
N ALA A 136 28.01 37.44 -38.49
CA ALA A 136 29.47 37.28 -38.36
C ALA A 136 29.84 36.02 -37.54
N VAL A 137 31.06 35.49 -37.76
CA VAL A 137 31.48 34.13 -37.34
C VAL A 137 32.50 34.18 -36.17
N ALA A 138 32.57 33.07 -35.43
CA ALA A 138 33.37 32.89 -34.22
C ALA A 138 34.90 32.93 -34.40
N VAL A 139 35.59 33.24 -33.31
CA VAL A 139 36.97 32.80 -33.02
C VAL A 139 37.04 32.35 -31.55
N ALA A 140 37.83 31.31 -31.27
CA ALA A 140 38.15 30.87 -29.91
C ALA A 140 39.66 30.88 -29.69
N THR A 141 40.12 31.24 -28.48
CA THR A 141 41.52 31.15 -28.08
C THR A 141 41.65 30.59 -26.65
N ASN A 142 42.67 29.76 -26.43
CA ASN A 142 43.03 29.18 -25.14
C ASN A 142 44.05 30.06 -24.40
N HIS A 143 44.06 29.96 -23.06
CA HIS A 143 45.19 30.08 -22.09
C HIS A 143 44.60 30.52 -20.72
N ALA A 144 45.18 30.24 -19.54
CA ALA A 144 46.11 29.22 -19.05
C ALA A 144 46.05 29.25 -17.49
N ILE A 145 46.66 28.30 -16.79
CA ILE A 145 46.55 28.16 -15.31
C ILE A 145 47.68 28.92 -14.58
N PRO A 146 47.35 29.61 -13.46
CA PRO A 146 48.25 29.69 -12.30
C PRO A 146 47.69 28.95 -11.06
N ALA A 147 48.58 28.49 -10.18
CA ALA A 147 48.24 27.77 -8.96
C ALA A 147 47.96 28.70 -7.76
N GLY A 148 47.26 28.20 -6.73
CA GLY A 148 47.01 28.94 -5.48
C GLY A 148 48.02 28.65 -4.37
N PRO A 149 47.74 29.05 -3.12
CA PRO A 149 48.33 28.42 -1.93
C PRO A 149 47.27 27.90 -0.94
N ALA A 150 47.60 26.81 -0.23
CA ALA A 150 46.72 26.15 0.74
C ALA A 150 46.94 26.60 2.19
N ARG A 151 45.95 26.39 3.08
CA ARG A 151 46.14 26.52 4.54
C ARG A 151 45.45 25.44 5.39
N LYS A 152 46.29 24.50 5.86
CA LYS A 152 46.31 23.82 7.18
C LYS A 152 45.00 23.26 7.79
N ARG A 153 44.97 21.93 7.89
CA ARG A 153 44.18 21.15 8.88
C ARG A 153 44.72 21.40 10.31
N LYS A 154 43.91 21.14 11.33
CA LYS A 154 44.35 20.92 12.73
C LYS A 154 43.74 19.62 13.28
N ALA A 155 44.51 18.90 14.09
CA ALA A 155 43.99 17.90 15.05
C ALA A 155 43.26 18.65 16.20
N GLY A 156 42.38 18.04 16.99
CA GLY A 156 42.18 16.61 17.26
C GLY A 156 42.59 16.31 18.70
N LYS A 157 41.59 16.05 19.56
CA LYS A 157 41.73 15.62 20.95
C LYS A 157 40.55 14.73 21.31
N GLU A 158 40.84 13.59 21.91
CA GLU A 158 39.87 12.68 22.54
C GLU A 158 39.69 13.06 24.01
N PRO A 159 38.50 12.83 24.59
CA PRO A 159 38.34 12.36 25.95
C PRO A 159 38.17 10.84 26.00
N ARG A 160 38.41 10.22 27.16
CA ARG A 160 38.29 8.77 27.39
C ARG A 160 36.96 8.42 28.04
N ASP A 161 36.55 7.16 27.94
CA ASP A 161 35.50 6.59 28.78
C ASP A 161 35.94 6.51 30.25
N ASP A 162 35.01 6.73 31.17
CA ASP A 162 34.69 5.80 32.27
C ASP A 162 33.29 6.13 32.85
N PRO A 163 32.56 5.16 33.45
CA PRO A 163 31.14 5.33 33.82
C PRO A 163 30.90 5.63 35.31
N GLN A 164 29.93 6.50 35.63
CA GLN A 164 28.96 6.30 36.73
C GLN A 164 27.81 7.36 36.72
N ASP A 165 26.65 6.98 37.28
CA ASP A 165 25.55 7.79 37.84
C ASP A 165 24.74 8.80 37.00
N GLY A 166 23.52 9.10 37.48
CA GLY A 166 22.83 10.38 37.22
C GLY A 166 21.40 10.34 36.67
N ILE A 167 20.41 9.90 37.47
CA ILE A 167 18.99 10.11 37.12
C ILE A 167 18.63 11.60 37.32
N ASN A 168 18.40 12.36 36.24
CA ASN A 168 17.27 13.29 36.07
C ASN A 168 17.44 14.19 34.83
N ALA A 169 16.54 14.05 33.84
CA ALA A 169 16.24 15.08 32.85
C ALA A 169 14.80 14.90 32.38
N ALA A 170 13.93 15.88 32.67
CA ALA A 170 12.54 15.82 32.21
C ALA A 170 12.49 15.95 30.68
N LYS A 171 11.77 15.04 30.02
CA LYS A 171 11.47 15.19 28.59
C LYS A 171 10.38 16.25 28.43
N GLU A 172 10.72 17.38 27.82
CA GLU A 172 9.73 18.31 27.30
C GLU A 172 8.80 17.58 26.32
N MET A 173 7.50 17.83 26.42
CA MET A 173 6.54 17.27 25.47
C MET A 173 6.67 17.98 24.12
N PRO A 174 6.67 17.27 22.97
CA PRO A 174 6.79 17.91 21.67
C PRO A 174 5.58 18.80 21.40
N ASN A 175 5.84 20.06 21.00
CA ASN A 175 4.78 20.99 20.60
C ASN A 175 3.93 20.41 19.46
N ILE A 176 2.60 20.45 19.61
CA ILE A 176 1.65 19.97 18.61
C ILE A 176 1.76 20.85 17.35
N ILE A 177 2.35 20.30 16.29
CA ILE A 177 2.51 20.98 15.00
C ILE A 177 1.15 21.03 14.32
N LYS A 178 0.60 22.24 14.14
CA LYS A 178 -0.63 22.45 13.37
C LYS A 178 -0.35 22.32 11.88
N TYR A 179 -0.89 21.26 11.27
CA TYR A 179 -0.91 21.09 9.82
C TYR A 179 -1.98 21.98 9.18
N ILE A 180 -1.72 22.48 7.97
CA ILE A 180 -2.64 23.36 7.24
C ILE A 180 -2.91 22.75 5.85
N LYS A 181 -4.12 22.19 5.67
CA LYS A 181 -4.65 21.78 4.38
C LYS A 181 -5.35 22.99 3.74
N LYS A 182 -4.99 23.34 2.51
CA LYS A 182 -5.71 24.28 1.64
C LYS A 182 -5.55 23.77 0.21
N GLY A 183 -6.66 23.48 -0.46
CA GLY A 183 -6.64 22.65 -1.67
C GLY A 183 -6.23 21.20 -1.36
N SER A 184 -5.91 20.44 -2.41
CA SER A 184 -5.75 18.98 -2.35
C SER A 184 -4.49 18.48 -1.62
N ALA A 185 -3.66 19.36 -1.05
CA ALA A 185 -2.48 18.97 -0.27
C ALA A 185 -2.21 19.87 0.95
N VAL A 186 -1.50 19.29 1.92
CA VAL A 186 -1.08 19.96 3.15
C VAL A 186 0.22 20.72 2.91
N VAL A 187 0.22 22.02 3.18
CA VAL A 187 1.43 22.87 3.14
C VAL A 187 2.40 22.40 4.23
N ASP A 188 3.68 22.27 3.89
CA ASP A 188 4.72 21.87 4.83
C ASP A 188 4.75 22.83 6.05
N PRO A 189 4.57 22.35 7.30
CA PRO A 189 4.47 23.23 8.48
C PRO A 189 5.71 24.10 8.74
N GLN A 190 6.85 23.83 8.08
CA GLN A 190 8.05 24.67 8.20
C GLN A 190 8.11 25.82 7.19
N VAL A 191 7.12 25.96 6.29
CA VAL A 191 6.97 27.13 5.41
C VAL A 191 6.72 28.39 6.26
N PRO A 192 7.52 29.47 6.10
CA PRO A 192 7.27 30.75 6.77
C PRO A 192 5.90 31.32 6.41
N SER A 193 5.05 31.59 7.42
CA SER A 193 3.64 31.96 7.22
C SER A 193 2.86 30.95 6.36
N SER A 194 3.04 29.64 6.60
CA SER A 194 2.31 28.54 5.94
C SER A 194 0.78 28.73 5.86
N ASN A 195 0.19 29.50 6.79
CA ASN A 195 -1.21 29.87 6.81
C ASN A 195 -1.66 30.88 5.72
N LYS A 196 -0.74 31.40 4.90
CA LYS A 196 -0.97 32.35 3.79
C LYS A 196 -0.74 31.75 2.39
N PHE A 197 -0.50 30.44 2.32
CA PHE A 197 -0.25 29.71 1.08
C PHE A 197 -1.14 28.48 0.99
N HIS A 198 -1.33 28.00 -0.23
CA HIS A 198 -1.78 26.66 -0.57
C HIS A 198 -0.76 26.00 -1.50
N VAL A 199 -0.78 24.66 -1.57
CA VAL A 199 -0.02 23.93 -2.60
C VAL A 199 -0.69 24.18 -3.95
N HIS A 200 0.11 24.46 -4.99
CA HIS A 200 -0.43 24.70 -6.32
C HIS A 200 -0.87 23.40 -7.00
N GLU A 201 -2.01 23.48 -7.69
CA GLU A 201 -2.63 22.40 -8.43
C GLU A 201 -3.09 22.96 -9.79
N LEU A 202 -2.86 22.18 -10.85
CA LEU A 202 -3.33 22.51 -12.20
C LEU A 202 -4.78 22.08 -12.41
N THR A 203 -5.42 22.64 -13.44
CA THR A 203 -6.81 22.33 -13.84
C THR A 203 -7.03 20.89 -14.32
N ASP A 204 -5.99 20.07 -14.41
CA ASP A 204 -6.06 18.63 -14.69
C ASP A 204 -5.98 17.74 -13.43
N GLY A 205 -5.88 18.33 -12.23
CA GLY A 205 -5.68 17.63 -10.96
C GLY A 205 -4.20 17.33 -10.62
N THR A 206 -3.23 17.84 -11.40
CA THR A 206 -1.81 17.72 -11.04
C THR A 206 -1.44 18.66 -9.91
N VAL A 207 -1.43 18.13 -8.69
CA VAL A 207 -0.89 18.80 -7.49
C VAL A 207 0.65 18.77 -7.49
N TYR A 208 1.30 19.91 -7.27
CA TYR A 208 2.76 20.05 -7.21
C TYR A 208 3.30 19.90 -5.77
N ASP A 209 3.12 18.71 -5.20
CA ASP A 209 3.79 18.24 -3.98
C ASP A 209 4.56 16.96 -4.28
N CYS A 210 5.78 16.83 -3.76
CA CYS A 210 6.43 15.53 -3.67
C CYS A 210 7.31 15.40 -2.41
N MET A 211 7.40 14.17 -1.90
CA MET A 211 8.40 13.77 -0.93
C MET A 211 9.30 12.71 -1.56
N LEU A 212 10.61 12.87 -1.41
CA LEU A 212 11.61 11.96 -1.95
C LEU A 212 12.45 11.38 -0.80
N ASN A 213 12.91 10.13 -0.93
CA ASN A 213 13.76 9.46 0.05
C ASN A 213 15.02 8.86 -0.58
N GLN A 214 16.09 8.73 0.20
CA GLN A 214 17.34 8.09 -0.17
C GLN A 214 18.08 7.54 1.05
N SER A 215 18.19 6.22 1.14
CA SER A 215 19.06 5.54 2.09
C SER A 215 20.27 4.92 1.38
N GLU A 216 21.45 5.08 1.96
CA GLU A 216 22.69 4.43 1.52
C GLU A 216 23.58 4.14 2.73
N ILE A 217 23.56 2.87 3.18
CA ILE A 217 24.32 2.34 4.31
C ILE A 217 25.83 2.61 4.13
N ALA A 218 26.35 2.55 2.90
CA ALA A 218 27.77 2.76 2.64
C ALA A 218 28.28 4.17 3.00
N SER A 219 27.39 5.15 3.15
CA SER A 219 27.74 6.55 3.46
C SER A 219 27.06 7.11 4.73
N ASN A 220 26.41 6.26 5.54
CA ASN A 220 25.46 6.66 6.60
C ASN A 220 24.45 7.72 6.11
N SER A 221 24.03 7.61 4.85
CA SER A 221 23.01 8.49 4.28
C SER A 221 21.63 7.90 4.56
N ASN A 222 20.75 8.67 5.19
CA ASN A 222 19.32 8.36 5.30
C ASN A 222 18.57 9.69 5.20
N LYS A 223 18.20 10.08 3.98
CA LYS A 223 17.86 11.47 3.62
C LYS A 223 16.48 11.57 2.99
N PHE A 224 15.71 12.57 3.42
CA PHE A 224 14.49 12.99 2.75
C PHE A 224 14.71 14.31 1.99
N TYR A 225 13.88 14.56 0.97
CA TYR A 225 13.81 15.82 0.23
C TYR A 225 12.34 16.10 -0.15
N VAL A 226 11.73 17.14 0.43
CA VAL A 226 10.40 17.65 0.08
C VAL A 226 10.54 18.74 -0.96
N ILE A 227 9.63 18.77 -1.94
CA ILE A 227 9.44 19.87 -2.90
C ILE A 227 7.95 20.22 -2.92
N GLN A 228 7.61 21.49 -2.76
CA GLN A 228 6.25 22.01 -2.95
C GLN A 228 6.29 23.25 -3.84
N LEU A 229 5.40 23.34 -4.81
CA LEU A 229 5.05 24.61 -5.44
C LEU A 229 3.90 25.22 -4.64
N LEU A 230 4.10 26.44 -4.15
CA LEU A 230 3.15 27.16 -3.32
C LEU A 230 2.60 28.36 -4.08
N LYS A 231 1.32 28.66 -3.87
CA LYS A 231 0.66 29.89 -4.33
C LYS A 231 0.18 30.68 -3.10
N SER A 232 0.39 31.99 -3.10
CA SER A 232 -0.12 32.86 -2.04
C SER A 232 -1.64 33.02 -2.14
N ASP A 233 -2.32 33.03 -0.99
CA ASP A 233 -3.78 33.22 -0.91
C ASP A 233 -4.20 34.67 -1.16
N SER A 234 -3.32 35.63 -0.85
CA SER A 234 -3.61 37.08 -0.85
C SER A 234 -2.95 37.85 -1.99
N ALA A 235 -2.11 37.19 -2.80
CA ALA A 235 -1.38 37.80 -3.91
C ALA A 235 -1.18 36.78 -5.03
N ASN A 236 -1.03 37.25 -6.27
CA ASN A 236 -0.57 36.40 -7.37
C ASN A 236 0.96 36.23 -7.29
N ASP A 237 1.43 35.55 -6.25
CA ASP A 237 2.83 35.17 -6.02
C ASP A 237 2.94 33.65 -5.91
N TYR A 238 3.97 33.09 -6.57
CA TYR A 238 4.30 31.66 -6.58
C TYR A 238 5.69 31.43 -6.00
N ALA A 239 5.85 30.41 -5.16
CA ALA A 239 7.12 30.08 -4.52
C ALA A 239 7.44 28.58 -4.60
N CYS A 240 8.66 28.24 -5.00
CA CYS A 240 9.17 26.87 -5.00
C CYS A 240 9.84 26.57 -3.65
N TRP A 241 9.11 25.94 -2.73
CA TRP A 241 9.60 25.47 -1.44
C TRP A 241 10.35 24.15 -1.54
N THR A 242 11.45 24.03 -0.79
CA THR A 242 12.16 22.77 -0.58
C THR A 242 12.64 22.61 0.84
N ARG A 243 12.58 21.39 1.38
CA ARG A 243 13.11 21.03 2.70
C ARG A 243 13.78 19.67 2.67
N TRP A 244 14.99 19.56 3.22
CA TRP A 244 15.81 18.35 3.11
C TRP A 244 16.65 18.10 4.36
N GLY A 245 16.91 16.83 4.65
CA GLY A 245 17.71 16.48 5.82
C GLY A 245 17.70 15.00 6.10
N ARG A 246 18.05 14.63 7.33
CA ARG A 246 18.00 13.25 7.79
C ARG A 246 16.56 12.85 8.13
N VAL A 247 16.14 11.62 7.79
CA VAL A 247 14.84 11.07 8.24
C VAL A 247 14.75 11.15 9.78
N GLY A 248 13.55 11.31 10.36
CA GLY A 248 13.37 11.74 11.76
C GLY A 248 13.47 13.26 12.00
N TYR A 249 14.46 13.97 11.44
CA TYR A 249 14.79 15.37 11.82
C TYR A 249 14.21 16.47 10.91
N SER A 250 14.09 17.71 11.39
CA SER A 250 13.52 18.86 10.64
C SER A 250 14.19 19.13 9.28
N GLY A 251 15.53 19.09 9.23
CA GLY A 251 16.32 19.40 8.05
C GLY A 251 16.67 20.89 7.88
N GLN A 252 17.25 21.21 6.73
CA GLN A 252 17.40 22.56 6.18
C GLN A 252 16.27 22.84 5.18
N ASN A 253 15.97 24.11 4.90
CA ASN A 253 14.97 24.49 3.92
C ASN A 253 15.41 25.67 3.04
N SER A 254 14.63 25.94 2.00
CA SER A 254 14.76 27.10 1.10
C SER A 254 13.42 27.40 0.45
N MET A 255 13.10 28.69 0.33
CA MET A 255 11.91 29.21 -0.36
C MET A 255 12.37 30.13 -1.48
N GLU A 256 12.02 29.81 -2.71
CA GLU A 256 12.40 30.55 -3.91
C GLU A 256 11.14 31.22 -4.48
N HIS A 257 11.01 32.54 -4.35
CA HIS A 257 9.87 33.29 -4.87
C HIS A 257 10.06 33.63 -6.35
N HIS A 258 8.98 33.54 -7.13
CA HIS A 258 8.96 33.78 -8.57
C HIS A 258 7.99 34.91 -8.98
N GLY A 259 7.34 35.57 -8.02
CA GLY A 259 6.33 36.58 -8.30
C GLY A 259 5.13 35.96 -9.00
N SER A 260 4.49 36.70 -9.90
CA SER A 260 3.35 36.23 -10.71
C SER A 260 3.73 35.23 -11.81
N ASN A 261 5.00 34.86 -11.95
CA ASN A 261 5.47 33.96 -13.01
C ASN A 261 5.33 32.49 -12.62
N LEU A 262 4.15 31.92 -12.89
CA LEU A 262 3.85 30.50 -12.66
C LEU A 262 4.81 29.58 -13.44
N ASP A 263 5.08 29.86 -14.72
CA ASP A 263 5.92 29.00 -15.56
C ASP A 263 7.35 28.87 -15.03
N ALA A 264 7.92 29.96 -14.49
CA ALA A 264 9.22 29.94 -13.82
C ALA A 264 9.19 29.11 -12.53
N ALA A 265 8.11 29.18 -11.76
CA ALA A 265 7.94 28.45 -10.51
C ALA A 265 7.73 26.93 -10.73
N VAL A 266 6.94 26.57 -11.74
CA VAL A 266 6.80 25.20 -12.27
C VAL A 266 8.15 24.69 -12.76
N SER A 267 8.85 25.46 -13.60
CA SER A 267 10.19 25.11 -14.10
C SER A 267 11.20 24.89 -12.97
N ALA A 268 11.14 25.69 -11.90
CA ALA A 268 11.99 25.52 -10.72
C ALA A 268 11.65 24.24 -9.94
N PHE A 269 10.38 23.89 -9.79
CA PHE A 269 9.94 22.64 -9.19
C PHE A 269 10.43 21.43 -10.01
N GLU A 270 10.11 21.39 -11.31
CA GLU A 270 10.42 20.26 -12.18
C GLU A 270 11.93 20.04 -12.33
N LYS A 271 12.70 21.12 -12.43
CA LYS A 271 14.17 21.08 -12.43
C LYS A 271 14.69 20.46 -11.12
N LYS A 272 14.21 20.91 -9.96
CA LYS A 272 14.63 20.34 -8.66
C LYS A 272 14.25 18.87 -8.55
N PHE A 273 13.06 18.46 -9.00
CA PHE A 273 12.65 17.06 -9.06
C PHE A 273 13.62 16.24 -9.93
N LYS A 274 13.82 16.65 -11.19
CA LYS A 274 14.70 15.97 -12.15
C LYS A 274 16.15 15.89 -11.67
N ASP A 275 16.68 16.94 -11.04
CA ASP A 275 18.01 16.93 -10.43
C ASP A 275 18.14 15.90 -9.29
N LYS A 276 17.09 15.66 -8.48
CA LYS A 276 17.15 14.68 -7.38
C LYS A 276 16.84 13.25 -7.82
N THR A 277 15.99 13.06 -8.83
CA THR A 277 15.45 11.74 -9.21
C THR A 277 15.97 11.18 -10.54
N LYS A 278 16.43 12.05 -11.47
CA LYS A 278 16.61 11.79 -12.92
C LYS A 278 15.33 11.48 -13.71
N ASN A 279 14.14 11.63 -13.12
CA ASN A 279 12.85 11.45 -13.79
C ASN A 279 12.23 12.81 -14.13
N ASP A 280 11.37 12.85 -15.14
CA ASP A 280 10.56 14.03 -15.49
C ASP A 280 9.25 14.05 -14.68
N TRP A 281 8.82 15.21 -14.23
CA TRP A 281 7.66 15.34 -13.32
C TRP A 281 6.32 15.02 -14.00
N VAL A 282 6.20 15.36 -15.28
CA VAL A 282 5.05 15.01 -16.14
C VAL A 282 4.89 13.49 -16.27
N ASP A 283 5.99 12.72 -16.25
CA ASP A 283 6.00 11.25 -16.38
C ASP A 283 6.21 10.53 -15.02
N ARG A 284 5.93 11.21 -13.90
CA ARG A 284 6.12 10.70 -12.53
C ARG A 284 5.38 9.38 -12.23
N THR A 285 4.36 9.03 -13.01
CA THR A 285 3.63 7.76 -12.90
C THR A 285 4.40 6.55 -13.45
N ASN A 286 5.44 6.78 -14.27
CA ASN A 286 6.35 5.77 -14.80
C ASN A 286 7.74 5.83 -14.11
N PHE A 287 7.78 6.20 -12.82
CA PHE A 287 9.02 6.49 -12.09
C PHE A 287 10.05 5.35 -12.10
N VAL A 288 11.26 5.63 -12.58
CA VAL A 288 12.40 4.71 -12.59
C VAL A 288 13.39 5.06 -11.47
N LYS A 289 13.65 4.14 -10.55
CA LYS A 289 14.64 4.31 -9.47
C LYS A 289 16.07 4.17 -10.00
N TYR A 290 16.76 5.29 -10.16
CA TYR A 290 18.18 5.31 -10.50
C TYR A 290 19.11 5.07 -9.29
N SER A 291 20.27 4.46 -9.54
CA SER A 291 21.34 4.31 -8.53
C SER A 291 21.89 5.67 -8.10
N GLY A 292 22.20 5.84 -6.81
CA GLY A 292 22.72 7.09 -6.24
C GLY A 292 21.75 8.29 -6.27
N LYS A 293 20.49 8.09 -6.69
CA LYS A 293 19.44 9.12 -6.73
C LYS A 293 18.31 8.82 -5.74
N TYR A 294 17.44 9.80 -5.52
CA TYR A 294 16.29 9.63 -4.63
C TYR A 294 15.19 8.78 -5.31
N HIS A 295 14.35 8.15 -4.51
CA HIS A 295 13.08 7.54 -4.93
C HIS A 295 11.92 8.48 -4.57
N LEU A 296 10.87 8.49 -5.39
CA LEU A 296 9.63 9.19 -5.07
C LEU A 296 8.86 8.40 -4.01
N ILE A 297 8.52 9.05 -2.90
CA ILE A 297 7.51 8.56 -1.96
C ILE A 297 6.18 9.03 -2.50
N GLU A 298 5.42 8.11 -3.09
CA GLU A 298 4.03 8.37 -3.44
C GLU A 298 3.29 8.75 -2.16
N ARG A 299 2.67 9.94 -2.14
CA ARG A 299 1.78 10.38 -1.07
C ARG A 299 0.38 10.41 -1.66
N ASP A 300 -0.53 9.60 -1.13
CA ASP A 300 -1.95 9.93 -1.25
C ASP A 300 -2.15 11.29 -0.54
N LEU A 301 -2.47 12.35 -1.29
CA LEU A 301 -2.47 13.71 -0.74
C LEU A 301 -3.69 14.00 0.15
N GLY A 302 -4.76 13.21 0.00
CA GLY A 302 -6.05 13.41 0.66
C GLY A 302 -7.02 14.20 -0.22
N ASN A 303 -7.55 13.54 -1.25
CA ASN A 303 -8.78 13.98 -1.92
C ASN A 303 -9.99 13.65 -1.03
N ASP A 304 -10.00 14.32 0.11
CA ASP A 304 -11.14 14.43 1.02
C ASP A 304 -11.75 15.80 0.72
N ASP A 305 -12.98 15.82 0.17
CA ASP A 305 -13.76 17.02 -0.19
C ASP A 305 -14.31 17.76 1.06
N ASP A 306 -13.67 17.57 2.22
CA ASP A 306 -13.92 18.19 3.53
C ASP A 306 -13.59 19.70 3.58
N ALA A 307 -13.93 20.44 2.53
CA ALA A 307 -13.82 21.90 2.51
C ALA A 307 -14.77 22.57 3.52
N ASP A 308 -15.86 21.89 3.92
CA ASP A 308 -16.94 22.45 4.75
C ASP A 308 -17.10 21.84 6.16
N ASN A 309 -16.35 20.79 6.56
CA ASN A 309 -16.56 20.11 7.84
C ASN A 309 -15.36 20.17 8.83
N PRO A 310 -15.30 21.16 9.74
CA PRO A 310 -14.17 21.35 10.66
C PRO A 310 -14.22 20.47 11.92
N ALA A 311 -14.65 19.20 11.80
CA ALA A 311 -14.85 18.30 12.94
C ALA A 311 -13.63 17.40 13.27
N ALA A 312 -12.78 17.07 12.28
CA ALA A 312 -11.81 15.99 12.39
C ALA A 312 -10.42 16.36 13.00
N ALA A 313 -10.26 17.55 13.60
CA ALA A 313 -8.91 18.12 13.81
C ALA A 313 -8.64 18.91 15.13
N SER A 314 -9.32 18.64 16.26
CA SER A 314 -8.76 18.98 17.59
C SER A 314 -9.44 18.32 18.80
N SER A 315 -8.71 17.47 19.52
CA SER A 315 -9.07 16.97 20.85
C SER A 315 -8.63 17.95 21.97
N SER A 316 -9.22 19.16 22.00
CA SER A 316 -9.13 20.09 23.14
C SER A 316 -10.29 21.10 23.14
N PRO A 317 -10.94 21.38 24.29
CA PRO A 317 -12.25 22.04 24.29
C PRO A 317 -12.18 23.57 24.32
N SER A 318 -12.74 24.25 23.31
CA SER A 318 -13.01 25.70 23.36
C SER A 318 -14.14 26.19 22.44
N LYS A 319 -15.39 25.85 22.81
CA LYS A 319 -16.68 26.57 22.60
C LYS A 319 -17.07 27.13 21.21
N THR A 320 -18.39 27.19 20.99
CA THR A 320 -19.10 27.93 19.92
C THR A 320 -18.87 27.49 18.46
N LYS A 321 -19.18 26.21 18.19
CA LYS A 321 -20.11 25.84 17.11
C LYS A 321 -21.16 24.90 17.71
N GLU A 322 -22.38 24.89 17.19
CA GLU A 322 -23.39 23.91 17.61
C GLU A 322 -23.00 22.51 17.10
N PRO A 323 -23.12 21.45 17.92
CA PRO A 323 -22.74 20.11 17.50
C PRO A 323 -23.79 19.54 16.53
N VAL A 324 -23.33 19.10 15.36
CA VAL A 324 -24.08 18.13 14.55
C VAL A 324 -24.32 16.91 15.43
N LYS A 325 -25.58 16.57 15.70
CA LYS A 325 -25.92 15.41 16.53
C LYS A 325 -25.63 14.12 15.78
N THR A 326 -24.43 13.57 15.98
CA THR A 326 -24.12 12.19 15.64
C THR A 326 -25.14 11.26 16.31
N PRO A 327 -25.77 10.32 15.59
CA PRO A 327 -26.66 9.33 16.19
C PRO A 327 -25.94 8.50 17.26
N ASP A 328 -26.67 8.00 18.26
CA ASP A 328 -26.13 7.02 19.20
C ASP A 328 -25.80 5.70 18.48
N SER A 329 -24.76 4.99 18.95
CA SER A 329 -24.35 3.70 18.39
C SER A 329 -25.37 2.60 18.74
N LYS A 330 -25.66 1.71 17.78
CA LYS A 330 -26.58 0.57 17.96
C LYS A 330 -25.85 -0.72 18.34
N LEU A 331 -24.52 -0.70 18.37
CA LEU A 331 -23.68 -1.84 18.72
C LEU A 331 -23.73 -2.13 20.23
N ASP A 332 -23.67 -3.41 20.62
CA ASP A 332 -23.55 -3.78 22.03
C ASP A 332 -22.26 -3.22 22.67
N PRO A 333 -22.24 -2.94 23.99
CA PRO A 333 -21.05 -2.41 24.67
C PRO A 333 -19.74 -3.23 24.48
N PRO A 334 -19.74 -4.58 24.37
CA PRO A 334 -18.56 -5.34 23.98
C PRO A 334 -18.05 -5.02 22.56
N LEU A 335 -18.96 -4.84 21.59
CA LEU A 335 -18.61 -4.46 20.22
C LEU A 335 -18.08 -3.03 20.18
N GLN A 336 -18.71 -2.09 20.90
CA GLN A 336 -18.19 -0.73 21.01
C GLN A 336 -16.75 -0.72 21.57
N ARG A 337 -16.44 -1.53 22.60
CA ARG A 337 -15.06 -1.71 23.10
C ARG A 337 -14.12 -2.24 22.02
N LEU A 338 -14.54 -3.27 21.29
CA LEU A 338 -13.73 -3.92 20.25
C LEU A 338 -13.42 -2.97 19.07
N ILE A 339 -14.42 -2.26 18.56
CA ILE A 339 -14.26 -1.35 17.42
C ILE A 339 -13.36 -0.17 17.78
N ASN A 340 -13.55 0.44 18.96
CA ASN A 340 -12.63 1.49 19.43
C ASN A 340 -11.19 0.96 19.58
N LEU A 341 -11.00 -0.26 20.08
CA LEU A 341 -9.67 -0.87 20.25
C LEU A 341 -8.92 -1.11 18.92
N ILE A 342 -9.61 -1.55 17.86
CA ILE A 342 -8.95 -1.91 16.59
C ILE A 342 -8.83 -0.74 15.61
N TYR A 343 -9.61 0.33 15.77
CA TYR A 343 -9.55 1.53 14.93
C TYR A 343 -8.77 2.70 15.56
N ASP A 344 -8.13 2.52 16.72
CA ASP A 344 -7.31 3.53 17.41
C ASP A 344 -6.11 4.01 16.56
N THR A 345 -6.19 5.25 16.08
CA THR A 345 -5.16 5.89 15.25
C THR A 345 -3.87 6.21 16.00
N ASP A 346 -3.93 6.44 17.31
CA ASP A 346 -2.76 6.75 18.14
C ASP A 346 -2.00 5.45 18.48
N MET A 347 -2.72 4.36 18.72
CA MET A 347 -2.14 3.00 18.75
C MET A 347 -1.47 2.66 17.42
N TYR A 348 -2.13 2.93 16.28
CA TYR A 348 -1.54 2.71 14.95
C TYR A 348 -0.22 3.48 14.77
N ALA A 349 -0.19 4.77 15.11
CA ALA A 349 1.01 5.60 15.02
C ALA A 349 2.12 5.14 15.98
N LYS A 350 1.76 4.73 17.20
CA LYS A 350 2.68 4.19 18.20
C LYS A 350 3.34 2.89 17.73
N GLN A 351 2.58 1.90 17.26
CA GLN A 351 3.15 0.64 16.79
C GLN A 351 4.02 0.82 15.54
N MET A 352 3.68 1.77 14.65
CA MET A 352 4.58 2.16 13.55
C MET A 352 5.93 2.69 14.05
N SER A 353 5.94 3.54 15.09
CA SER A 353 7.16 4.06 15.71
C SER A 353 8.02 2.93 16.30
N GLU A 354 7.40 1.96 16.99
CA GLU A 354 8.09 0.81 17.58
C GLU A 354 8.78 -0.11 16.56
N ILE A 355 8.20 -0.29 15.36
CA ILE A 355 8.82 -1.07 14.25
C ILE A 355 9.84 -0.25 13.43
N GLY A 356 10.06 1.03 13.78
CA GLY A 356 11.05 1.93 13.20
C GLY A 356 10.56 2.74 11.99
N TYR A 357 9.24 2.92 11.83
CA TYR A 357 8.63 3.70 10.76
C TYR A 357 8.28 5.12 11.23
N ASP A 358 8.64 6.14 10.45
CA ASP A 358 8.44 7.56 10.78
C ASP A 358 6.99 8.00 10.47
N ALA A 359 6.05 7.59 11.32
CA ALA A 359 4.63 7.93 11.20
C ALA A 359 4.34 9.45 11.26
N ASN A 360 5.25 10.24 11.86
CA ASN A 360 5.12 11.70 11.94
C ASN A 360 5.37 12.37 10.59
N LYS A 361 6.26 11.83 9.76
CA LYS A 361 6.50 12.33 8.39
C LYS A 361 5.65 11.60 7.34
N MET A 362 5.23 10.37 7.61
CA MET A 362 4.43 9.54 6.74
C MET A 362 3.15 9.11 7.47
N PRO A 363 2.11 9.96 7.51
CA PRO A 363 0.87 9.62 8.19
C PRO A 363 0.20 8.39 7.55
N LEU A 364 -0.46 7.62 8.41
CA LEU A 364 -0.78 6.18 8.27
C LEU A 364 -1.28 5.73 6.88
N GLY A 365 -2.15 6.51 6.23
CA GLY A 365 -2.83 6.16 4.99
C GLY A 365 -2.18 6.66 3.70
N LYS A 366 -0.85 6.85 3.67
CA LYS A 366 -0.15 7.41 2.49
C LYS A 366 0.87 6.48 1.81
N LEU A 367 1.28 5.35 2.41
CA LEU A 367 2.18 4.39 1.76
C LEU A 367 1.39 3.51 0.77
N THR A 368 1.77 3.51 -0.51
CA THR A 368 1.00 2.80 -1.55
C THR A 368 1.35 1.30 -1.62
N LYS A 369 0.40 0.51 -2.15
CA LYS A 369 0.59 -0.94 -2.38
C LYS A 369 1.79 -1.24 -3.28
N SER A 370 2.06 -0.37 -4.26
CA SER A 370 3.26 -0.43 -5.13
C SER A 370 4.55 -0.38 -4.32
N MET A 371 4.67 0.55 -3.37
CA MET A 371 5.85 0.70 -2.54
C MET A 371 6.05 -0.49 -1.59
N ILE A 372 4.96 -1.03 -1.00
CA ILE A 372 5.02 -2.24 -0.16
C ILE A 372 5.47 -3.46 -1.01
N GLN A 373 4.95 -3.63 -2.22
CA GLN A 373 5.34 -4.69 -3.15
C GLN A 373 6.81 -4.56 -3.59
N GLN A 374 7.29 -3.34 -3.86
CA GLN A 374 8.72 -3.06 -4.08
C GLN A 374 9.57 -3.42 -2.85
N GLY A 375 9.11 -3.09 -1.64
CA GLY A 375 9.74 -3.49 -0.38
C GLY A 375 9.93 -5.00 -0.27
N TYR A 376 8.87 -5.79 -0.49
CA TYR A 376 8.95 -7.25 -0.54
C TYR A 376 9.96 -7.76 -1.59
N ASN A 377 9.99 -7.14 -2.78
CA ASN A 377 10.93 -7.53 -3.84
C ASN A 377 12.41 -7.30 -3.45
N TYR A 378 12.73 -6.28 -2.64
CA TYR A 378 14.09 -6.13 -2.10
C TYR A 378 14.40 -7.12 -0.97
N LEU A 379 13.44 -7.38 -0.07
CA LEU A 379 13.58 -8.43 0.95
C LEU A 379 13.74 -9.83 0.31
N LYS A 380 13.13 -10.06 -0.86
CA LYS A 380 13.28 -11.29 -1.65
C LYS A 380 14.67 -11.47 -2.25
N GLN A 381 15.28 -10.40 -2.77
CA GLN A 381 16.68 -10.42 -3.23
C GLN A 381 17.63 -10.71 -2.06
N ILE A 382 17.43 -10.04 -0.91
CA ILE A 382 18.20 -10.29 0.33
C ILE A 382 18.08 -11.75 0.77
N ALA A 383 16.86 -12.29 0.80
CA ALA A 383 16.61 -13.67 1.19
C ALA A 383 17.28 -14.70 0.26
N GLN A 384 17.31 -14.45 -1.05
CA GLN A 384 17.98 -15.29 -2.04
C GLN A 384 19.50 -15.24 -1.87
N GLU A 385 20.07 -14.08 -1.53
CA GLU A 385 21.50 -13.96 -1.26
C GLU A 385 21.89 -14.68 0.06
N LEU A 386 21.07 -14.55 1.10
CA LEU A 386 21.23 -15.22 2.41
C LEU A 386 21.00 -16.75 2.38
N GLN A 387 20.57 -17.32 1.26
CA GLN A 387 20.46 -18.77 1.06
C GLN A 387 21.72 -19.39 0.42
N LYS A 388 22.65 -18.58 -0.10
CA LYS A 388 23.87 -19.08 -0.77
C LYS A 388 24.94 -19.47 0.24
N THR A 389 25.79 -20.44 -0.12
CA THR A 389 26.97 -20.84 0.67
C THR A 389 27.95 -19.67 0.89
N ASN A 390 28.10 -18.81 -0.12
CA ASN A 390 28.93 -17.60 -0.07
C ASN A 390 28.08 -16.36 -0.44
N PRO A 391 27.37 -15.74 0.52
CA PRO A 391 26.51 -14.58 0.25
C PRO A 391 27.31 -13.33 -0.14
N ASN A 392 26.93 -12.66 -1.23
CA ASN A 392 27.51 -11.39 -1.64
C ASN A 392 27.08 -10.26 -0.71
N GLN A 393 27.93 -9.93 0.27
CA GLN A 393 27.68 -8.88 1.28
C GLN A 393 27.44 -7.50 0.65
N THR A 394 28.06 -7.19 -0.49
CA THR A 394 27.82 -5.94 -1.22
C THR A 394 26.42 -5.90 -1.83
N ALA A 395 25.92 -7.03 -2.34
CA ALA A 395 24.54 -7.15 -2.82
C ALA A 395 23.54 -7.02 -1.66
N ILE A 396 23.73 -7.74 -0.54
CA ILE A 396 22.88 -7.63 0.66
C ILE A 396 22.84 -6.18 1.16
N LYS A 397 24.00 -5.51 1.27
CA LYS A 397 24.10 -4.12 1.71
C LYS A 397 23.38 -3.16 0.77
N ARG A 398 23.54 -3.33 -0.55
CA ARG A 398 22.81 -2.53 -1.55
C ARG A 398 21.30 -2.75 -1.49
N SER A 399 20.83 -4.00 -1.48
CA SER A 399 19.39 -4.29 -1.40
C SER A 399 18.80 -3.83 -0.06
N SER A 400 19.59 -3.75 1.01
CA SER A 400 19.18 -3.10 2.27
C SER A 400 19.07 -1.57 2.11
N SER A 401 20.04 -0.91 1.47
CA SER A 401 19.98 0.53 1.11
C SER A 401 18.75 0.85 0.23
N ASP A 402 18.48 0.04 -0.79
CA ASP A 402 17.32 0.21 -1.67
C ASP A 402 15.99 -0.10 -0.93
N PHE A 403 15.93 -1.11 -0.05
CA PHE A 403 14.76 -1.35 0.82
C PHE A 403 14.45 -0.15 1.73
N TYR A 404 15.43 0.38 2.46
CA TYR A 404 15.24 1.60 3.28
C TYR A 404 15.03 2.88 2.47
N THR A 405 15.24 2.82 1.15
CA THR A 405 14.91 3.92 0.24
C THR A 405 13.43 3.89 -0.14
N VAL A 406 12.84 2.72 -0.37
CA VAL A 406 11.41 2.56 -0.70
C VAL A 406 10.52 2.56 0.54
N ILE A 407 10.95 1.93 1.64
CA ILE A 407 10.27 1.92 2.93
C ILE A 407 11.09 2.80 3.89
N PRO A 408 10.78 4.09 4.06
CA PRO A 408 11.61 4.97 4.87
C PRO A 408 11.54 4.59 6.35
N HIS A 409 12.65 4.81 7.06
CA HIS A 409 12.85 4.45 8.44
C HIS A 409 13.59 5.57 9.16
N ASP A 410 13.34 5.76 10.46
CA ASP A 410 14.26 6.50 11.31
C ASP A 410 15.25 5.54 12.01
N PHE A 411 16.51 5.96 12.09
CA PHE A 411 17.61 5.27 12.78
C PHE A 411 18.34 6.22 13.74
N GLY A 412 17.82 7.43 13.96
CA GLY A 412 18.57 8.55 14.52
C GLY A 412 19.85 8.79 13.70
N PHE A 413 20.92 9.21 14.37
CA PHE A 413 22.23 9.40 13.75
C PHE A 413 23.02 8.09 13.48
N LYS A 414 22.49 6.92 13.89
CA LYS A 414 23.15 5.61 13.68
C LYS A 414 23.10 5.21 12.20
N VAL A 415 24.08 4.40 11.78
CA VAL A 415 24.10 3.80 10.44
C VAL A 415 22.89 2.85 10.30
N PRO A 416 22.13 2.90 9.18
CA PRO A 416 21.05 1.93 8.97
C PRO A 416 21.60 0.49 8.96
N PRO A 417 21.00 -0.45 9.70
CA PRO A 417 21.56 -1.80 9.89
C PRO A 417 21.43 -2.62 8.59
N VAL A 418 22.43 -3.43 8.27
CA VAL A 418 22.34 -4.33 7.10
C VAL A 418 21.38 -5.48 7.42
N ILE A 419 20.48 -5.84 6.49
CA ILE A 419 19.56 -6.97 6.63
C ILE A 419 20.32 -8.26 6.28
N ASN A 420 21.29 -8.64 7.13
CA ASN A 420 22.23 -9.75 6.88
C ASN A 420 21.93 -11.03 7.68
N THR A 421 20.83 -11.10 8.43
CA THR A 421 20.41 -12.32 9.15
C THR A 421 18.95 -12.66 8.88
N LYS A 422 18.59 -13.94 9.02
CA LYS A 422 17.20 -14.41 8.89
C LYS A 422 16.26 -13.75 9.91
N ALA A 423 16.76 -13.36 11.08
CA ALA A 423 15.98 -12.67 12.11
C ALA A 423 15.63 -11.23 11.71
N ILE A 424 16.61 -10.43 11.24
CA ILE A 424 16.37 -9.06 10.77
C ILE A 424 15.46 -9.08 9.53
N LEU A 425 15.66 -10.06 8.63
CA LEU A 425 14.78 -10.29 7.49
C LEU A 425 13.34 -10.57 7.91
N LYS A 426 13.10 -11.51 8.85
CA LYS A 426 11.75 -11.83 9.35
C LYS A 426 11.07 -10.60 9.95
N ALA A 427 11.75 -9.85 10.82
CA ALA A 427 11.22 -8.62 11.41
C ALA A 427 10.86 -7.54 10.37
N LYS A 428 11.52 -7.51 9.21
CA LYS A 428 11.17 -6.60 8.10
C LYS A 428 10.12 -7.13 7.13
N LEU A 429 9.83 -8.43 7.14
CA LEU A 429 8.63 -8.99 6.50
C LEU A 429 7.39 -8.67 7.33
N GLU A 430 7.43 -8.95 8.64
CA GLU A 430 6.36 -8.63 9.59
C GLU A 430 6.02 -7.13 9.54
N MET A 431 7.03 -6.27 9.43
CA MET A 431 6.85 -4.83 9.21
C MET A 431 6.07 -4.50 7.93
N CYS A 432 6.37 -5.15 6.79
CA CYS A 432 5.66 -4.95 5.54
C CYS A 432 4.22 -5.52 5.57
N GLU A 433 3.96 -6.57 6.36
CA GLU A 433 2.63 -7.12 6.61
C GLU A 433 1.78 -6.12 7.42
N ILE A 434 2.33 -5.60 8.54
CA ILE A 434 1.69 -4.55 9.35
C ILE A 434 1.40 -3.30 8.50
N LEU A 435 2.36 -2.81 7.73
CA LEU A 435 2.16 -1.65 6.84
C LEU A 435 1.04 -1.89 5.80
N SER A 436 0.90 -3.13 5.31
CA SER A 436 -0.18 -3.51 4.40
C SER A 436 -1.55 -3.47 5.08
N ASP A 437 -1.66 -3.93 6.32
CA ASP A 437 -2.94 -3.94 7.04
C ASP A 437 -3.36 -2.54 7.53
N ILE A 438 -2.40 -1.67 7.86
CA ILE A 438 -2.71 -0.26 8.17
C ILE A 438 -3.11 0.50 6.89
N GLN A 439 -2.50 0.21 5.74
CA GLN A 439 -2.94 0.73 4.43
C GLN A 439 -4.40 0.34 4.15
N ILE A 440 -4.79 -0.89 4.49
CA ILE A 440 -6.18 -1.38 4.35
C ILE A 440 -7.12 -0.65 5.33
N ALA A 441 -6.79 -0.62 6.61
CA ALA A 441 -7.61 0.03 7.65
C ALA A 441 -7.85 1.52 7.35
N THR A 442 -6.84 2.23 6.87
CA THR A 442 -6.95 3.66 6.50
C THR A 442 -7.68 3.89 5.19
N THR A 443 -7.62 2.95 4.22
CA THR A 443 -8.48 2.99 3.03
C THR A 443 -9.95 2.80 3.42
N ILE A 444 -10.22 1.90 4.37
CA ILE A 444 -11.56 1.64 4.88
C ILE A 444 -12.10 2.88 5.62
N LEU A 445 -11.34 3.45 6.56
CA LEU A 445 -11.73 4.67 7.28
C LEU A 445 -12.08 5.85 6.35
N LYS A 446 -11.29 6.08 5.30
CA LYS A 446 -11.55 7.14 4.32
C LYS A 446 -12.90 6.97 3.61
N ASN A 447 -13.23 5.74 3.21
CA ASN A 447 -14.48 5.46 2.50
C ASN A 447 -15.73 5.66 3.38
N ASN A 448 -15.59 5.55 4.70
CA ASN A 448 -16.69 5.69 5.66
C ASN A 448 -17.03 7.17 5.99
N GLY A 449 -16.19 8.15 5.60
CA GLY A 449 -16.32 9.54 6.05
C GLY A 449 -17.50 10.33 5.46
N ASN A 450 -18.14 9.83 4.40
CA ASN A 450 -18.99 10.64 3.52
C ASN A 450 -20.50 10.61 3.83
N GLU A 451 -20.97 9.78 4.77
CA GLU A 451 -22.40 9.68 5.11
C GLU A 451 -22.70 10.04 6.57
N VAL A 452 -23.50 11.08 6.77
CA VAL A 452 -23.93 11.60 8.09
C VAL A 452 -25.15 10.82 8.64
N THR A 453 -25.42 9.62 8.12
CA THR A 453 -26.64 8.84 8.33
C THR A 453 -26.54 7.83 9.48
N GLU A 454 -25.33 7.43 9.87
CA GLU A 454 -25.06 6.49 10.94
C GLU A 454 -23.97 6.97 11.93
N ASN A 455 -23.77 6.22 13.02
CA ASN A 455 -22.70 6.50 13.98
C ASN A 455 -21.34 5.98 13.41
N PRO A 456 -20.22 6.70 13.57
CA PRO A 456 -18.92 6.26 13.05
C PRO A 456 -18.44 4.89 13.55
N LEU A 457 -18.86 4.43 14.73
CA LEU A 457 -18.54 3.08 15.23
C LEU A 457 -19.31 2.00 14.46
N ASP A 458 -20.59 2.25 14.17
CA ASP A 458 -21.46 1.37 13.38
C ASP A 458 -20.95 1.30 11.94
N ALA A 459 -20.59 2.44 11.32
CA ALA A 459 -19.95 2.49 10.00
C ALA A 459 -18.65 1.67 9.95
N ASN A 460 -17.79 1.84 10.97
CA ASN A 460 -16.55 1.08 11.08
C ASN A 460 -16.82 -0.43 11.25
N TYR A 461 -17.81 -0.83 12.05
CA TYR A 461 -18.25 -2.23 12.15
C TYR A 461 -18.76 -2.78 10.82
N HIS A 462 -19.70 -2.09 10.15
CA HIS A 462 -20.24 -2.48 8.84
C HIS A 462 -19.12 -2.66 7.80
N SER A 463 -18.09 -1.82 7.84
CA SER A 463 -16.95 -1.89 6.93
C SER A 463 -16.05 -3.12 7.11
N LEU A 464 -16.13 -3.81 8.26
CA LEU A 464 -15.46 -5.11 8.48
C LEU A 464 -16.14 -6.27 7.75
N LYS A 465 -17.39 -6.11 7.27
CA LYS A 465 -18.15 -7.10 6.49
C LYS A 465 -18.12 -8.51 7.11
N THR A 466 -18.22 -8.54 8.43
CA THR A 466 -18.10 -9.71 9.30
C THR A 466 -19.01 -9.50 10.49
N GLU A 467 -19.92 -10.44 10.73
CA GLU A 467 -20.83 -10.43 11.88
C GLU A 467 -20.07 -10.93 13.11
N LEU A 468 -20.17 -10.19 14.22
CA LEU A 468 -19.52 -10.49 15.49
C LEU A 468 -20.57 -10.46 16.60
N ASN A 469 -20.97 -11.63 17.12
CA ASN A 469 -21.99 -11.71 18.16
C ASN A 469 -21.33 -11.91 19.53
N PRO A 470 -21.51 -11.00 20.52
CA PRO A 470 -21.00 -11.21 21.87
C PRO A 470 -21.57 -12.48 22.50
N ILE A 471 -20.69 -13.32 23.05
CA ILE A 471 -21.08 -14.56 23.76
C ILE A 471 -21.23 -14.24 25.25
N ASP A 472 -22.36 -14.66 25.84
CA ASP A 472 -22.62 -14.53 27.29
C ASP A 472 -21.52 -15.25 28.11
N THR A 473 -20.97 -14.53 29.09
CA THR A 473 -19.93 -15.02 30.01
C THR A 473 -20.38 -16.22 30.84
N ASN A 474 -21.69 -16.40 31.02
CA ASN A 474 -22.28 -17.53 31.74
C ASN A 474 -22.52 -18.77 30.85
N SER A 475 -22.28 -18.66 29.54
CA SER A 475 -22.53 -19.76 28.59
C SER A 475 -21.48 -20.87 28.68
N HIS A 476 -21.91 -22.09 28.34
CA HIS A 476 -21.00 -23.24 28.18
C HIS A 476 -19.91 -22.97 27.13
N GLU A 477 -20.20 -22.19 26.09
CA GLU A 477 -19.28 -21.86 25.01
C GLU A 477 -18.17 -20.90 25.47
N PHE A 478 -18.52 -19.86 26.23
CA PHE A 478 -17.53 -19.00 26.90
C PHE A 478 -16.68 -19.79 27.89
N LYS A 479 -17.31 -20.66 28.71
CA LYS A 479 -16.60 -21.50 29.69
C LYS A 479 -15.61 -22.47 29.03
N LEU A 480 -15.98 -23.07 27.91
CA LEU A 480 -15.11 -23.92 27.08
C LEU A 480 -13.89 -23.14 26.56
N ILE A 481 -14.10 -21.90 26.11
CA ILE A 481 -13.03 -21.04 25.60
C ILE A 481 -12.09 -20.60 26.73
N GLU A 482 -12.60 -20.22 27.90
CA GLU A 482 -11.77 -20.00 29.11
C GLU A 482 -10.92 -21.22 29.46
N ASP A 483 -11.52 -22.40 29.52
CA ASP A 483 -10.80 -23.61 29.94
C ASP A 483 -9.80 -24.06 28.87
N TYR A 484 -10.06 -23.85 27.58
CA TYR A 484 -9.07 -24.03 26.50
C TYR A 484 -7.89 -23.04 26.66
N VAL A 485 -8.16 -21.76 26.93
CA VAL A 485 -7.11 -20.75 27.21
C VAL A 485 -6.25 -21.19 28.41
N LYS A 486 -6.90 -21.59 29.51
CA LYS A 486 -6.27 -21.98 30.77
C LYS A 486 -5.46 -23.26 30.66
N ASN A 487 -6.01 -24.32 30.06
CA ASN A 487 -5.39 -25.63 29.95
C ASN A 487 -4.20 -25.65 28.97
N THR A 488 -4.18 -24.73 28.00
CA THR A 488 -3.16 -24.67 26.94
C THR A 488 -2.25 -23.45 27.03
N HIS A 489 -2.18 -22.81 28.20
CA HIS A 489 -1.11 -21.86 28.50
C HIS A 489 0.21 -22.64 28.72
N GLY A 490 1.17 -22.42 27.83
CA GLY A 490 2.41 -23.18 27.75
C GLY A 490 3.37 -22.82 28.88
N ALA A 491 3.91 -23.84 29.57
CA ALA A 491 4.76 -23.66 30.74
C ALA A 491 6.02 -22.79 30.51
N THR A 492 6.55 -22.68 29.29
CA THR A 492 7.71 -21.82 28.98
C THR A 492 7.33 -20.35 28.73
N HIS A 493 6.05 -19.99 28.80
CA HIS A 493 5.56 -18.61 28.63
C HIS A 493 5.05 -18.06 29.98
N GLY A 494 5.90 -18.14 31.01
CA GLY A 494 5.56 -17.80 32.39
C GLY A 494 5.41 -16.30 32.70
N GLU A 495 5.88 -15.42 31.80
CA GLU A 495 5.94 -13.96 31.99
C GLU A 495 4.57 -13.29 32.21
N TYR A 496 3.50 -13.89 31.69
CA TYR A 496 2.13 -13.38 31.79
C TYR A 496 1.12 -14.51 31.98
N VAL A 497 -0.05 -14.16 32.49
CA VAL A 497 -1.24 -15.01 32.51
C VAL A 497 -2.33 -14.35 31.66
N LEU A 498 -3.00 -15.14 30.81
CA LEU A 498 -4.13 -14.67 30.02
C LEU A 498 -5.41 -14.64 30.86
N GLN A 499 -6.15 -13.55 30.78
CA GLN A 499 -7.51 -13.39 31.28
C GLN A 499 -8.42 -13.10 30.09
N VAL A 500 -9.46 -13.91 29.89
CA VAL A 500 -10.51 -13.61 28.92
C VAL A 500 -11.36 -12.45 29.46
N GLU A 501 -11.68 -11.46 28.63
CA GLU A 501 -12.57 -10.34 29.01
C GLU A 501 -13.84 -10.28 28.15
N ASP A 502 -13.74 -10.50 26.84
CA ASP A 502 -14.88 -10.60 25.93
C ASP A 502 -14.64 -11.76 24.94
N VAL A 503 -15.70 -12.45 24.50
CA VAL A 503 -15.66 -13.44 23.41
C VAL A 503 -16.77 -13.09 22.42
N PHE A 504 -16.47 -13.20 21.12
CA PHE A 504 -17.41 -12.98 20.02
C PHE A 504 -17.45 -14.22 19.13
N GLU A 505 -18.63 -14.72 18.81
CA GLU A 505 -18.84 -15.62 17.67
C GLU A 505 -18.54 -14.84 16.38
N VAL A 506 -17.75 -15.42 15.48
CA VAL A 506 -17.37 -14.79 14.20
C VAL A 506 -18.11 -15.48 13.07
N LYS A 507 -18.99 -14.73 12.39
CA LYS A 507 -19.70 -15.16 11.20
C LYS A 507 -19.25 -14.38 9.98
N LYS A 508 -18.70 -15.09 9.01
CA LYS A 508 -18.29 -14.51 7.73
C LYS A 508 -18.76 -15.36 6.57
N GLU A 509 -19.85 -14.92 5.95
CA GLU A 509 -20.57 -15.64 4.90
C GLU A 509 -19.65 -16.04 3.72
N GLU A 510 -18.75 -15.14 3.30
CA GLU A 510 -17.79 -15.43 2.23
C GLU A 510 -16.73 -16.47 2.62
N GLU A 511 -16.45 -16.69 3.91
CA GLU A 511 -15.66 -17.85 4.35
C GLU A 511 -16.48 -19.12 4.34
N HIS A 512 -17.73 -19.07 4.82
CA HIS A 512 -18.62 -20.23 4.87
C HIS A 512 -18.84 -20.82 3.46
N LYS A 513 -19.13 -19.98 2.47
CA LYS A 513 -19.31 -20.37 1.06
C LYS A 513 -18.10 -21.06 0.44
N ARG A 514 -16.88 -20.59 0.75
CA ARG A 514 -15.63 -21.08 0.14
C ARG A 514 -14.95 -22.20 0.93
N PHE A 515 -15.45 -22.55 2.12
CA PHE A 515 -14.78 -23.47 3.04
C PHE A 515 -14.68 -24.90 2.48
N ARG A 516 -13.45 -25.39 2.34
CA ARG A 516 -13.15 -26.76 1.92
C ARG A 516 -13.32 -27.70 3.11
N ASN A 517 -14.50 -28.31 3.21
CA ASN A 517 -14.86 -29.27 4.25
C ASN A 517 -14.12 -30.61 4.12
N LEU A 518 -12.82 -30.63 4.46
CA LEU A 518 -11.99 -31.83 4.57
C LEU A 518 -12.22 -32.55 5.92
N HIS A 519 -11.64 -33.74 6.06
CA HIS A 519 -11.47 -34.41 7.36
C HIS A 519 -10.44 -33.68 8.24
N ASN A 520 -10.29 -34.15 9.49
CA ASN A 520 -9.36 -33.57 10.47
C ASN A 520 -9.57 -32.06 10.67
N ARG A 521 -10.84 -31.64 10.91
CA ARG A 521 -11.16 -30.26 11.28
C ARG A 521 -10.86 -30.02 12.74
N GLN A 522 -9.98 -29.06 13.03
CA GLN A 522 -9.59 -28.70 14.39
C GLN A 522 -9.82 -27.20 14.66
N LEU A 523 -10.24 -26.86 15.87
CA LEU A 523 -10.39 -25.48 16.35
C LEU A 523 -9.05 -25.01 16.94
N LEU A 524 -8.33 -24.16 16.21
CA LEU A 524 -6.93 -23.79 16.51
C LEU A 524 -6.71 -22.28 16.67
N TRP A 525 -5.71 -21.92 17.48
CA TRP A 525 -5.37 -20.55 17.84
C TRP A 525 -4.52 -19.85 16.77
N HIS A 526 -4.97 -18.68 16.34
CA HIS A 526 -4.17 -17.66 15.66
C HIS A 526 -4.09 -16.39 16.52
N GLY A 527 -2.97 -15.66 16.44
CA GLY A 527 -2.74 -14.43 17.19
C GLY A 527 -1.94 -13.45 16.35
N SER A 528 -2.22 -12.16 16.50
CA SER A 528 -1.68 -11.09 15.67
C SER A 528 -1.76 -9.74 16.40
N ARG A 529 -0.94 -8.77 15.98
CA ARG A 529 -0.93 -7.41 16.55
C ARG A 529 -2.28 -6.73 16.40
N LEU A 530 -2.67 -5.89 17.38
CA LEU A 530 -3.92 -5.11 17.35
C LEU A 530 -4.14 -4.37 16.02
N THR A 531 -3.07 -3.84 15.41
CA THR A 531 -3.09 -3.17 14.10
C THR A 531 -3.68 -3.99 12.96
N ASN A 532 -3.52 -5.31 13.01
CA ASN A 532 -3.81 -6.19 11.89
C ASN A 532 -5.28 -6.63 11.83
N TRP A 533 -6.04 -6.45 12.91
CA TRP A 533 -7.39 -7.04 13.03
C TRP A 533 -8.44 -6.39 12.13
N VAL A 534 -8.33 -5.10 11.81
CA VAL A 534 -9.16 -4.50 10.75
C VAL A 534 -8.89 -5.18 9.39
N GLY A 535 -7.63 -5.51 9.09
CA GLY A 535 -7.24 -6.27 7.88
C GLY A 535 -7.74 -7.72 7.89
N ILE A 536 -7.55 -8.44 9.00
CA ILE A 536 -7.98 -9.84 9.18
C ILE A 536 -9.51 -9.95 9.14
N LEU A 537 -10.24 -9.11 9.87
CA LEU A 537 -11.69 -9.14 9.90
C LEU A 537 -12.27 -8.70 8.54
N SER A 538 -11.80 -7.61 7.92
CA SER A 538 -12.31 -7.19 6.60
C SER A 538 -11.96 -8.17 5.47
N GLN A 539 -10.73 -8.68 5.39
CA GLN A 539 -10.24 -9.46 4.23
C GLN A 539 -10.07 -10.96 4.47
N SER A 540 -10.30 -11.45 5.69
CA SER A 540 -9.97 -12.83 6.13
C SER A 540 -8.47 -13.03 6.36
N LEU A 541 -8.08 -14.17 6.95
CA LEU A 541 -6.68 -14.60 7.00
C LEU A 541 -6.16 -14.85 5.59
N ARG A 542 -4.97 -14.33 5.28
CA ARG A 542 -4.33 -14.37 3.96
C ARG A 542 -2.95 -15.00 4.05
N ILE A 543 -2.49 -15.60 2.95
CA ILE A 543 -1.11 -16.10 2.79
C ILE A 543 -0.22 -14.95 2.29
N ALA A 544 1.02 -14.87 2.79
CA ALA A 544 1.99 -13.85 2.40
C ALA A 544 2.18 -13.76 0.86
N PRO A 545 2.25 -12.54 0.27
CA PRO A 545 2.14 -12.33 -1.17
C PRO A 545 3.30 -12.98 -1.97
N PRO A 546 3.13 -13.32 -3.26
CA PRO A 546 4.16 -13.99 -4.09
C PRO A 546 5.54 -13.31 -4.11
N GLU A 547 5.57 -11.99 -3.95
CA GLU A 547 6.74 -11.11 -3.88
C GLU A 547 7.52 -11.24 -2.58
N ALA A 548 6.89 -11.66 -1.48
CA ALA A 548 7.62 -11.94 -0.26
C ALA A 548 8.63 -13.10 -0.48
N PRO A 549 9.80 -13.11 0.16
CA PRO A 549 10.60 -14.32 0.30
C PRO A 549 9.86 -15.42 1.07
N VAL A 550 10.41 -16.63 1.01
CA VAL A 550 9.98 -17.77 1.85
C VAL A 550 10.82 -17.86 3.13
N THR A 551 12.06 -17.35 3.10
CA THR A 551 12.93 -17.22 4.29
C THR A 551 12.28 -16.26 5.30
N GLY A 552 11.83 -16.82 6.41
CA GLY A 552 11.10 -16.11 7.48
C GLY A 552 9.97 -16.97 8.05
N TYR A 553 9.35 -17.80 7.21
CA TYR A 553 8.29 -18.74 7.57
C TYR A 553 8.87 -20.15 7.71
N MET A 554 8.67 -20.80 8.86
CA MET A 554 9.41 -22.02 9.24
C MET A 554 9.10 -23.23 8.35
N PHE A 555 7.88 -23.29 7.81
CA PHE A 555 7.32 -24.35 6.98
C PHE A 555 6.77 -23.80 5.64
N GLY A 556 7.39 -22.73 5.13
CA GLY A 556 6.96 -22.05 3.90
C GLY A 556 5.74 -21.14 4.08
N LYS A 557 5.24 -20.60 2.97
CA LYS A 557 4.15 -19.61 2.98
C LYS A 557 2.77 -20.26 3.11
N GLY A 558 2.25 -20.32 4.32
CA GLY A 558 0.87 -20.67 4.62
C GLY A 558 0.33 -19.81 5.75
N VAL A 559 -0.89 -20.09 6.20
CA VAL A 559 -1.43 -19.49 7.44
C VAL A 559 -1.09 -20.42 8.61
N TYR A 560 -0.52 -19.84 9.67
CA TYR A 560 0.01 -20.57 10.83
C TYR A 560 -0.96 -20.53 12.00
N PHE A 561 -1.14 -21.68 12.64
CA PHE A 561 -1.98 -21.90 13.82
C PHE A 561 -1.25 -22.73 14.87
N ALA A 562 -1.70 -22.66 16.13
CA ALA A 562 -1.22 -23.48 17.24
C ALA A 562 -2.37 -24.14 18.01
N ASP A 563 -2.06 -25.25 18.66
CA ASP A 563 -2.90 -25.94 19.66
C ASP A 563 -2.68 -25.41 21.09
N ILE A 564 -1.63 -24.60 21.29
CA ILE A 564 -1.22 -24.00 22.57
C ILE A 564 -1.45 -22.48 22.53
N VAL A 565 -2.44 -21.96 23.28
CA VAL A 565 -2.88 -20.54 23.17
C VAL A 565 -1.73 -19.54 23.34
N SER A 566 -0.88 -19.75 24.35
CA SER A 566 0.22 -18.83 24.67
C SER A 566 1.25 -18.70 23.54
N LYS A 567 1.37 -19.71 22.66
CA LYS A 567 2.23 -19.64 21.49
C LYS A 567 1.72 -18.61 20.49
N SER A 568 0.41 -18.61 20.24
CA SER A 568 -0.26 -17.60 19.40
C SER A 568 -0.36 -16.24 20.10
N ALA A 569 -0.55 -16.22 21.42
CA ALA A 569 -0.62 -14.98 22.20
C ALA A 569 0.68 -14.16 22.18
N ASN A 570 1.84 -14.80 22.04
CA ASN A 570 3.11 -14.08 21.83
C ASN A 570 3.11 -13.23 20.54
N TYR A 571 2.32 -13.58 19.52
CA TYR A 571 2.16 -12.80 18.28
C TYR A 571 1.22 -11.60 18.42
N CYS A 572 0.60 -11.38 19.58
CA CYS A 572 -0.12 -10.15 19.88
C CYS A 572 0.83 -8.96 20.17
N PHE A 573 2.08 -9.24 20.57
CA PHE A 573 3.11 -8.25 20.97
C PHE A 573 2.63 -7.22 22.03
N THR A 574 1.78 -7.64 22.95
CA THR A 574 1.40 -6.86 24.14
C THR A 574 2.59 -6.62 25.06
N ASN A 575 2.45 -5.67 25.99
CA ASN A 575 3.42 -5.38 27.04
C ASN A 575 2.72 -4.93 28.34
N SER A 576 3.47 -4.61 29.40
CA SER A 576 2.90 -4.25 30.71
C SER A 576 2.15 -2.90 30.77
N ARG A 577 2.27 -2.07 29.72
CA ARG A 577 1.48 -0.84 29.51
C ARG A 577 0.33 -1.10 28.55
N ASP A 578 0.61 -1.77 27.44
CA ASP A 578 -0.35 -2.12 26.39
C ASP A 578 -0.72 -3.60 26.51
N ASN A 579 -1.52 -3.93 27.52
CA ASN A 579 -1.76 -5.31 27.95
C ASN A 579 -3.07 -5.94 27.45
N THR A 580 -3.79 -5.29 26.53
CA THR A 580 -4.96 -5.88 25.85
C THR A 580 -4.52 -6.43 24.49
N GLY A 581 -4.93 -7.66 24.18
CA GLY A 581 -4.67 -8.30 22.89
C GLY A 581 -5.88 -9.07 22.38
N LEU A 582 -5.86 -9.40 21.09
CA LEU A 582 -6.88 -10.20 20.43
C LEU A 582 -6.30 -11.55 19.98
N LEU A 583 -7.08 -12.60 20.20
CA LEU A 583 -6.82 -13.97 19.77
C LEU A 583 -8.00 -14.49 18.96
N LEU A 584 -7.74 -15.40 18.03
CA LEU A 584 -8.74 -15.93 17.12
C LEU A 584 -8.69 -17.46 17.13
N LEU A 585 -9.85 -18.08 17.31
CA LEU A 585 -10.05 -19.50 17.04
C LEU A 585 -10.63 -19.66 15.64
N CYS A 586 -9.93 -20.42 14.80
CA CYS A 586 -10.40 -20.82 13.49
C CYS A 586 -10.67 -22.32 13.45
N GLU A 587 -11.73 -22.70 12.75
CA GLU A 587 -11.92 -24.06 12.27
C GLU A 587 -10.99 -24.25 11.06
N VAL A 588 -9.97 -25.10 11.24
CA VAL A 588 -8.96 -25.39 10.23
C VAL A 588 -9.16 -26.82 9.72
N ALA A 589 -9.45 -26.96 8.42
CA ALA A 589 -9.62 -28.22 7.73
C ALA A 589 -8.24 -28.77 7.32
N LEU A 590 -7.57 -29.44 8.26
CA LEU A 590 -6.17 -29.88 8.10
C LEU A 590 -6.03 -31.02 7.09
N GLY A 591 -7.05 -31.88 6.95
CA GLY A 591 -6.98 -33.10 6.15
C GLY A 591 -5.80 -33.98 6.55
N ASP A 592 -5.16 -34.58 5.55
CA ASP A 592 -3.92 -35.34 5.73
C ASP A 592 -2.73 -34.42 6.00
N GLU A 593 -2.07 -34.62 7.14
CA GLU A 593 -1.00 -33.76 7.65
C GLU A 593 0.40 -34.21 7.17
N ASN A 594 1.27 -33.26 6.88
CA ASN A 594 2.70 -33.48 6.65
C ASN A 594 3.51 -33.19 7.92
N HIS A 595 3.82 -34.22 8.69
CA HIS A 595 4.54 -34.08 9.96
C HIS A 595 6.03 -33.82 9.71
N LEU A 596 6.55 -32.75 10.30
CA LEU A 596 7.95 -32.33 10.19
C LEU A 596 8.54 -32.02 11.57
N ILE A 597 9.75 -32.52 11.80
CA ILE A 597 10.50 -32.42 13.06
C ILE A 597 11.46 -31.21 13.06
N HIS A 598 11.92 -30.83 11.86
CA HIS A 598 12.86 -29.75 11.61
C HIS A 598 12.24 -28.73 10.64
N ALA A 599 12.66 -27.47 10.74
CA ALA A 599 12.20 -26.39 9.86
C ALA A 599 12.50 -26.68 8.38
N ASP A 600 11.49 -26.60 7.51
CA ASP A 600 11.62 -26.81 6.07
C ASP A 600 10.88 -25.71 5.31
N TYR A 601 11.64 -24.70 4.88
CA TYR A 601 11.13 -23.56 4.12
C TYR A 601 10.45 -23.98 2.79
N ASP A 602 10.72 -25.18 2.27
CA ASP A 602 10.11 -25.74 1.06
C ASP A 602 8.98 -26.75 1.34
N ALA A 603 8.52 -26.89 2.59
CA ALA A 603 7.47 -27.85 2.97
C ALA A 603 6.21 -27.77 2.09
N GLN A 604 5.78 -26.57 1.70
CA GLN A 604 4.68 -26.35 0.74
C GLN A 604 4.90 -27.05 -0.61
N LYS A 605 6.12 -27.04 -1.15
CA LYS A 605 6.46 -27.70 -2.42
C LYS A 605 6.58 -29.22 -2.27
N LYS A 606 6.89 -29.68 -1.06
CA LYS A 606 7.08 -31.09 -0.67
C LYS A 606 5.80 -31.76 -0.16
N LEU A 607 4.68 -31.04 -0.16
CA LEU A 607 3.39 -31.48 0.39
C LEU A 607 2.79 -32.69 -0.35
N GLY A 608 3.07 -32.83 -1.65
CA GLY A 608 2.59 -33.95 -2.46
C GLY A 608 1.07 -33.98 -2.57
N ASN A 609 0.45 -35.09 -2.13
CA ASN A 609 -1.00 -35.27 -2.08
C ASN A 609 -1.64 -34.89 -0.73
N LYS A 610 -0.87 -34.29 0.20
CA LYS A 610 -1.34 -33.90 1.52
C LYS A 610 -2.00 -32.52 1.51
N HIS A 611 -2.63 -32.17 2.63
CA HIS A 611 -3.52 -31.02 2.74
C HIS A 611 -2.96 -29.92 3.67
N SER A 612 -2.11 -30.27 4.63
CA SER A 612 -1.48 -29.33 5.56
C SER A 612 -0.09 -29.80 5.98
N THR A 613 0.70 -28.93 6.59
CA THR A 613 1.95 -29.29 7.29
C THR A 613 1.76 -29.14 8.78
N LYS A 614 2.38 -30.03 9.55
CA LYS A 614 2.43 -29.97 11.01
C LYS A 614 3.88 -29.97 11.50
N GLY A 615 4.31 -28.88 12.12
CA GLY A 615 5.49 -28.88 12.95
C GLY A 615 5.20 -29.66 14.23
N VAL A 616 5.94 -30.74 14.50
CA VAL A 616 5.69 -31.62 15.65
C VAL A 616 6.37 -31.06 16.90
N GLY A 617 5.58 -30.66 17.90
CA GLY A 617 6.07 -30.13 19.17
C GLY A 617 6.30 -31.17 20.26
N ARG A 618 7.25 -30.89 21.16
CA ARG A 618 7.47 -31.61 22.43
C ARG A 618 6.25 -31.58 23.34
N VAL A 619 5.46 -30.50 23.32
CA VAL A 619 4.24 -30.34 24.12
C VAL A 619 3.03 -30.16 23.21
N ARG A 620 1.94 -30.85 23.56
CA ARG A 620 0.61 -30.78 22.92
C ARG A 620 -0.49 -30.81 23.98
N PRO A 621 -1.72 -30.35 23.70
CA PRO A 621 -2.88 -30.67 24.54
C PRO A 621 -3.10 -32.18 24.67
N ASN A 622 -3.61 -32.63 25.82
CA ASN A 622 -3.96 -34.03 26.03
C ASN A 622 -5.06 -34.46 25.02
N PRO A 623 -4.79 -35.43 24.12
CA PRO A 623 -5.77 -35.83 23.11
C PRO A 623 -7.01 -36.52 23.68
N ASP A 624 -6.91 -37.07 24.91
CA ASP A 624 -7.99 -37.80 25.60
C ASP A 624 -8.96 -36.84 26.33
N GLU A 625 -8.52 -35.60 26.59
CA GLU A 625 -9.33 -34.48 27.11
C GLU A 625 -9.87 -33.57 25.99
N ALA A 626 -9.70 -33.95 24.72
CA ALA A 626 -10.12 -33.13 23.59
C ALA A 626 -11.62 -33.33 23.28
N MET A 627 -12.36 -32.22 23.20
CA MET A 627 -13.80 -32.23 22.92
C MET A 627 -14.08 -32.25 21.41
N VAL A 628 -15.32 -32.58 21.04
CA VAL A 628 -15.82 -32.50 19.66
C VAL A 628 -17.14 -31.74 19.68
N LEU A 629 -17.26 -30.71 18.83
CA LEU A 629 -18.47 -29.91 18.69
C LEU A 629 -19.54 -30.66 17.87
N GLN A 630 -20.79 -30.19 17.92
CA GLN A 630 -21.93 -30.84 17.22
C GLN A 630 -21.74 -30.92 15.70
N ASP A 631 -20.96 -30.01 15.12
CA ASP A 631 -20.56 -29.96 13.71
C ASP A 631 -19.36 -30.88 13.37
N GLY A 632 -18.87 -31.68 14.33
CA GLY A 632 -17.75 -32.59 14.18
C GLY A 632 -16.36 -31.95 14.24
N VAL A 633 -16.24 -30.67 14.60
CA VAL A 633 -14.93 -30.00 14.78
C VAL A 633 -14.31 -30.43 16.11
N LYS A 634 -13.04 -30.87 16.08
CA LYS A 634 -12.29 -31.22 17.28
C LYS A 634 -11.70 -29.98 17.96
N VAL A 635 -11.90 -29.85 19.27
CA VAL A 635 -11.28 -28.81 20.11
C VAL A 635 -10.22 -29.47 20.99
N PRO A 636 -8.91 -29.23 20.75
CA PRO A 636 -7.84 -29.78 21.57
C PRO A 636 -7.65 -28.96 22.87
N CYS A 637 -8.71 -28.89 23.68
CA CYS A 637 -8.77 -28.10 24.93
C CYS A 637 -8.22 -28.81 26.18
N GLY A 638 -7.63 -29.99 26.02
CA GLY A 638 -6.98 -30.73 27.10
C GLY A 638 -5.75 -30.03 27.66
N LYS A 639 -5.35 -30.39 28.88
CA LYS A 639 -4.13 -29.87 29.53
C LYS A 639 -2.89 -30.14 28.68
N ALA A 640 -1.97 -29.19 28.64
CA ALA A 640 -0.68 -29.36 27.97
C ALA A 640 0.13 -30.51 28.61
N ILE A 641 0.52 -31.50 27.79
CA ILE A 641 1.33 -32.66 28.17
C ILE A 641 2.55 -32.81 27.25
N GLU A 642 3.62 -33.40 27.79
CA GLU A 642 4.80 -33.76 26.99
C GLU A 642 4.54 -35.02 26.14
N LEU A 643 4.96 -34.96 24.88
CA LEU A 643 4.90 -36.04 23.91
C LEU A 643 6.10 -36.97 24.12
N LYS A 644 5.85 -38.16 24.67
CA LYS A 644 6.84 -39.24 24.70
C LYS A 644 7.13 -39.68 23.27
N SER A 645 8.35 -39.42 22.79
CA SER A 645 8.83 -39.78 21.46
C SER A 645 10.33 -40.01 21.52
N ASP A 646 10.82 -41.02 20.80
CA ASP A 646 12.25 -41.35 20.70
C ASP A 646 13.01 -40.46 19.69
N GLN A 647 12.32 -39.47 19.10
CA GLN A 647 12.86 -38.53 18.13
C GLN A 647 13.20 -37.18 18.80
N ASP A 648 14.33 -36.57 18.45
CA ASP A 648 14.67 -35.23 18.96
C ASP A 648 13.84 -34.14 18.26
N LEU A 649 12.69 -33.85 18.86
CA LEU A 649 11.76 -32.81 18.45
C LEU A 649 12.38 -31.43 18.73
N LEU A 650 12.66 -30.63 17.70
CA LEU A 650 13.27 -29.30 17.90
C LEU A 650 12.26 -28.22 18.31
N LEU A 651 10.96 -28.45 18.17
CA LEU A 651 9.91 -27.51 18.54
C LEU A 651 9.39 -27.77 19.95
N GLN A 652 9.27 -26.74 20.78
CA GLN A 652 8.64 -26.89 22.10
C GLN A 652 7.13 -27.16 22.00
N TYR A 653 6.47 -26.56 21.01
CA TYR A 653 5.02 -26.57 20.80
C TYR A 653 4.71 -26.76 19.32
N SER A 654 3.61 -27.43 18.98
CA SER A 654 3.25 -27.73 17.58
C SER A 654 2.98 -26.48 16.74
N GLU A 655 2.96 -26.65 15.42
CA GLU A 655 2.47 -25.67 14.44
C GLU A 655 1.62 -26.38 13.41
N PHE A 656 0.54 -25.76 12.98
CA PHE A 656 -0.33 -26.26 11.91
C PHE A 656 -0.38 -25.21 10.81
N ILE A 657 -0.04 -25.61 9.59
CA ILE A 657 0.14 -24.72 8.45
C ILE A 657 -0.72 -25.21 7.30
N VAL A 658 -1.66 -24.38 6.85
CA VAL A 658 -2.46 -24.61 5.63
C VAL A 658 -2.02 -23.67 4.53
N TYR A 659 -2.04 -24.19 3.30
CA TYR A 659 -1.51 -23.51 2.11
C TYR A 659 -2.61 -23.06 1.13
N ASP A 660 -3.86 -23.30 1.48
CA ASP A 660 -5.06 -22.76 0.84
C ASP A 660 -5.91 -22.06 1.91
N VAL A 661 -6.21 -20.77 1.71
CA VAL A 661 -7.04 -19.97 2.63
C VAL A 661 -8.46 -20.52 2.76
N ASN A 662 -8.90 -21.38 1.85
CA ASN A 662 -10.21 -22.03 1.88
C ASN A 662 -10.26 -23.21 2.87
N GLN A 663 -9.13 -23.62 3.45
CA GLN A 663 -9.11 -24.58 4.57
C GLN A 663 -9.40 -23.91 5.93
N ILE A 664 -9.78 -22.63 5.94
CA ILE A 664 -9.91 -21.79 7.14
C ILE A 664 -11.30 -21.19 7.18
N LYS A 665 -11.94 -21.23 8.36
CA LYS A 665 -13.15 -20.49 8.69
C LYS A 665 -13.00 -19.94 10.11
N MET A 666 -13.11 -18.63 10.28
CA MET A 666 -13.10 -17.99 11.60
C MET A 666 -14.31 -18.48 12.43
N ARG A 667 -14.14 -18.62 13.74
CA ARG A 667 -15.19 -19.12 14.64
C ARG A 667 -15.38 -18.24 15.88
N TYR A 668 -14.29 -17.88 16.56
CA TYR A 668 -14.36 -17.03 17.75
C TYR A 668 -13.23 -16.01 17.76
N LEU A 669 -13.56 -14.76 18.10
CA LEU A 669 -12.60 -13.71 18.41
C LEU A 669 -12.63 -13.48 19.93
N ILE A 670 -11.48 -13.52 20.58
CA ILE A 670 -11.33 -13.46 22.03
C ILE A 670 -10.52 -12.19 22.37
N ARG A 671 -11.09 -11.31 23.20
CA ARG A 671 -10.38 -10.17 23.78
C ARG A 671 -9.78 -10.59 25.11
N CYS A 672 -8.45 -10.66 25.15
CA CYS A 672 -7.68 -11.10 26.31
C CYS A 672 -6.88 -9.95 26.92
N LYS A 673 -6.78 -9.98 28.24
CA LYS A 673 -5.85 -9.16 29.03
C LYS A 673 -4.66 -10.00 29.46
N PHE A 674 -3.47 -9.45 29.25
CA PHE A 674 -2.18 -10.07 29.55
C PHE A 674 -1.72 -9.57 30.91
N ASN A 675 -1.99 -10.35 31.95
CA ASN A 675 -1.57 -10.03 33.30
C ASN A 675 -0.10 -10.44 33.48
N TYR A 676 0.81 -9.54 33.09
CA TYR A 676 2.25 -9.68 33.28
C TYR A 676 2.61 -9.77 34.77
N ARG A 677 3.59 -10.62 35.09
CA ARG A 677 4.19 -10.69 36.41
C ARG A 677 5.07 -9.45 36.66
N LYS A 678 5.23 -9.08 37.93
CA LYS A 678 6.08 -7.98 38.39
C LYS A 678 7.41 -8.53 38.91
#